data_AF-A0AA40VY09-F1
#
_entry.id   AF-A0AA40VY09-F1
#
_cell.length_a   1.000
_cell.length_b   1.000
_cell.length_c   1.000
_cell.angle_alpha   90.00
_cell.angle_beta   90.00
_cell.angle_gamma   90.00
#
_symmetry.space_group_name_H-M   'P 1'
#
loop_
_entity.id
_entity.type
_entity.pdbx_description
1 polymer ?
#
loop_
_entity_poly.entity_id
_entity_poly.type
_entity_poly.pdbx_seq_one_letter_code
_entity_poly.pdbx_strand_id
1 'polypeptide(L)'
;MPTAPPIHPHAPLRLYHARGGATGDVRARGGELGPALYSRLRQRGFNALLMPAPWLSGPEGASPAPLDADSALLAGKRVAMADWIAHAAGQLAEHGLALYLDIVMDRCAIGAVADTAGPGWYQPPAENPARDPRMSIDVREALHVRPGPPPPGFVQAWSARLKRWTERGAAGYVFHAPQCLPAQDWAALAAAVGGPDRTAQFFAWAQGLPPESLAALRGAGLDGLCSSLPWWDYKSGWLAEEDGRLRAIAPVIASPPRVAPDKRGAWAAALSADVLMFDDEDDARLPDVAEANRWFGQAGLRGPLRLAGGRDGHCTLLLRDCAAGTAVLALNPSDTEEASVDWDALAPLLPPADFLSEGVPDGLALQGNAIAPAGCAMYLLEPTHPVREASRHVARRMDGAISQRIVVEQVSPTVDSGAFPIKSIPHERIPVSADIYMDGHELLAAELRWRAADESSWRAAPFTRGLNDRWEASFRPRRIGPHEFVVHAWLDAWQTFRHDLEVKHQAGVDLRLEVEEGLLMLRAALARARNASHPGAMRLRETLQRFAKATEGELAAPTPQQIDALLDEDLAGTMRELDDRPFEYVSPAPYPVWVDRSQACHASWYELFPRSQSMQPGQHGTFDDVIARLPDVREMGFDVLYLPPIHPIGQRNRKGRNNSLRAEPGDVGSPYAIGSAEGGHDAVEPMLGGLDGFLRLVDAARAHGMEVALDFAIQCSPDHPWLARHTDWFSWRPDGSLRYAENPPKKYQDIVNVAFYGAAARRARKLTLWRALRDVVLFWVQHGVRTFRVDNPHTKPLPFWQWLIAEVHAQHPDVIFLSEAFTRPKMMYRLAKIGFTQSYTYFTWRNDKAELESYLEEVSTPPAADFFRPHFFVNTPDINPYFLQSSGRPGFLIRAALAALGSGLWGMYSGFELCESAALPGKEEYLDSEKYELRQRDWFAPGNIRAEITRLNQIRRTNPALQSHRGLTLVHSGNDRVLAFCKSTPGRGNFILAAISLDPFQQQAARIEAPFWLFGEADTGRLIAEDLLAERSEPWQGQIRELTLHPDQPYRVWRLSLHG
;
A
#
# COMPACT_ATOMS: atom_id res chain seq x y z
N MET A 1 41.66 15.59 29.58
CA MET A 1 40.59 14.58 29.71
C MET A 1 40.18 14.14 28.32
N PRO A 2 39.97 12.85 28.05
CA PRO A 2 39.48 12.44 26.74
C PRO A 2 38.04 12.92 26.62
N THR A 3 37.79 13.80 25.66
CA THR A 3 36.45 14.14 25.20
C THR A 3 35.73 12.84 24.83
N ALA A 4 34.57 12.61 25.43
CA ALA A 4 33.70 11.49 25.09
C ALA A 4 33.54 11.42 23.55
N PRO A 5 33.52 10.22 22.95
CA PRO A 5 33.27 10.10 21.53
C PRO A 5 31.93 10.79 21.23
N PRO A 6 31.85 11.61 20.16
CA PRO A 6 30.58 12.18 19.76
C PRO A 6 29.59 11.03 19.55
N ILE A 7 28.44 11.08 20.22
CA ILE A 7 27.30 10.26 19.84
C ILE A 7 27.10 10.52 18.36
N HIS A 8 27.32 9.50 17.52
CA HIS A 8 27.14 9.65 16.09
C HIS A 8 25.73 10.18 15.85
N PRO A 9 25.55 11.32 15.15
CA PRO A 9 24.24 11.92 14.89
C PRO A 9 23.31 11.06 14.01
N HIS A 10 23.67 9.79 13.79
CA HIS A 10 23.00 8.83 12.90
C HIS A 10 22.64 7.50 13.59
N ALA A 11 22.93 7.31 14.88
CA ALA A 11 22.50 6.10 15.58
C ALA A 11 21.03 6.22 16.02
N PRO A 12 20.17 5.21 15.81
CA PRO A 12 18.77 5.26 16.22
C PRO A 12 18.63 5.44 17.74
N LEU A 13 17.77 6.39 18.12
CA LEU A 13 17.60 6.82 19.50
C LEU A 13 16.64 5.87 20.25
N ARG A 14 17.08 5.37 21.40
CA ARG A 14 16.37 4.45 22.30
C ARG A 14 16.32 5.06 23.69
N LEU A 15 15.19 5.68 24.00
CA LEU A 15 14.92 6.42 25.22
C LEU A 15 14.39 5.50 26.31
N TYR A 16 14.98 5.61 27.50
CA TYR A 16 14.37 5.13 28.73
C TYR A 16 13.70 6.30 29.44
N HIS A 17 12.39 6.25 29.67
CA HIS A 17 11.64 7.31 30.36
C HIS A 17 11.42 6.97 31.84
N ALA A 18 12.15 7.66 32.71
CA ALA A 18 12.02 7.53 34.16
C ALA A 18 10.84 8.36 34.72
N ARG A 19 9.60 7.89 34.52
CA ARG A 19 8.34 8.57 34.94
C ARG A 19 8.17 8.65 36.47
N GLY A 20 8.66 7.63 37.18
CA GLY A 20 8.39 7.43 38.61
C GLY A 20 9.55 6.81 39.39
N GLY A 21 10.66 6.48 38.72
CA GLY A 21 11.89 6.03 39.34
C GLY A 21 11.91 4.52 39.56
N ALA A 22 12.78 3.84 38.81
CA ALA A 22 13.14 2.44 39.06
C ALA A 22 13.77 2.15 40.45
N THR A 23 13.82 3.09 41.40
CA THR A 23 14.27 2.84 42.79
C THR A 23 13.57 3.68 43.88
N GLY A 24 12.43 4.31 43.61
CA GLY A 24 11.68 5.06 44.63
C GLY A 24 11.57 6.54 44.30
N ASP A 25 10.41 7.05 44.67
CA ASP A 25 9.90 8.41 44.58
C ASP A 25 10.98 9.48 44.31
N VAL A 26 11.19 9.78 43.02
CA VAL A 26 12.12 10.83 42.56
C VAL A 26 11.77 12.20 43.18
N ARG A 27 10.52 12.36 43.63
CA ARG A 27 10.01 13.59 44.27
C ARG A 27 10.22 13.59 45.79
N ALA A 28 10.35 12.43 46.42
CA ALA A 28 10.65 12.31 47.84
C ALA A 28 12.09 11.81 48.07
N ARG A 29 13.01 12.77 48.24
CA ARG A 29 14.43 12.64 48.65
C ARG A 29 15.44 12.51 47.51
N GLY A 30 15.73 13.63 46.83
CA GLY A 30 17.04 13.93 46.22
C GLY A 30 17.74 12.80 45.44
N GLY A 31 16.98 12.00 44.68
CA GLY A 31 17.43 10.73 44.12
C GLY A 31 18.21 10.86 42.81
N GLU A 32 19.52 10.68 42.88
CA GLU A 32 20.32 10.30 41.71
C GLU A 32 19.97 8.85 41.31
N LEU A 33 19.70 8.63 40.03
CA LEU A 33 19.64 7.28 39.46
C LEU A 33 21.08 6.73 39.49
N GLY A 34 21.32 5.64 40.22
CA GLY A 34 22.70 5.19 40.48
C GLY A 34 23.40 4.55 39.26
N PRO A 35 24.75 4.43 39.26
CA PRO A 35 25.54 3.80 38.18
C PRO A 35 25.08 2.37 37.78
N ALA A 36 24.51 1.63 38.73
CA ALA A 36 23.95 0.30 38.49
C ALA A 36 22.76 0.34 37.52
N LEU A 37 21.89 1.35 37.62
CA LEU A 37 20.80 1.55 36.68
C LEU A 37 21.35 1.90 35.30
N TYR A 38 22.28 2.85 35.20
CA TYR A 38 22.86 3.26 33.91
C TYR A 38 23.53 2.09 33.18
N SER A 39 24.28 1.26 33.90
CA SER A 39 24.87 0.03 33.37
C SER A 39 23.80 -0.94 32.86
N ARG A 40 22.72 -1.15 33.63
CA ARG A 40 21.58 -1.99 33.22
C ARG A 40 20.91 -1.45 31.96
N LEU A 41 20.63 -0.15 31.90
CA LEU A 41 20.01 0.49 30.74
C LEU A 41 20.87 0.30 29.49
N ARG A 42 22.18 0.49 29.62
CA ARG A 42 23.10 0.28 28.50
C ARG A 42 23.14 -1.17 28.03
N GLN A 43 23.15 -2.13 28.96
CA GLN A 43 23.08 -3.57 28.65
C GLN A 43 21.76 -3.95 27.96
N ARG A 44 20.66 -3.27 28.30
CA ARG A 44 19.34 -3.45 27.68
C ARG A 44 19.18 -2.69 26.37
N GLY A 45 20.24 -2.03 25.89
CA GLY A 45 20.30 -1.42 24.56
C GLY A 45 19.86 0.05 24.49
N PHE A 46 19.55 0.69 25.62
CA PHE A 46 19.26 2.12 25.66
C PHE A 46 20.52 2.96 25.39
N ASN A 47 20.33 4.14 24.80
CA ASN A 47 21.40 5.13 24.58
C ASN A 47 21.03 6.53 25.09
N ALA A 48 19.84 6.70 25.67
CA ALA A 48 19.40 7.95 26.26
C ALA A 48 18.43 7.73 27.42
N LEU A 49 18.48 8.64 28.39
CA LEU A 49 17.60 8.70 29.56
C LEU A 49 16.77 9.98 29.47
N LEU A 50 15.45 9.82 29.46
CA LEU A 50 14.46 10.88 29.60
C LEU A 50 13.95 10.90 31.05
N MET A 51 13.93 12.07 31.66
CA MET A 51 13.35 12.24 32.99
C MET A 51 12.67 13.60 33.16
N PRO A 52 11.70 13.72 34.09
CA PRO A 52 11.17 15.01 34.52
C PRO A 52 12.28 15.98 34.88
N ALA A 53 12.17 17.22 34.43
CA ALA A 53 13.11 18.26 34.84
C ALA A 53 13.13 18.39 36.38
N PRO A 54 14.31 18.30 37.03
CA PRO A 54 14.43 18.19 38.49
C PRO A 54 14.36 19.56 39.19
N TRP A 55 13.59 20.48 38.62
CA TRP A 55 13.45 21.83 39.15
C TRP A 55 12.76 21.81 40.51
N LEU A 56 12.88 22.91 41.27
CA LEU A 56 12.13 23.03 42.52
C LEU A 56 10.63 23.11 42.22
N SER A 57 9.85 22.25 42.87
CA SER A 57 8.38 22.21 42.80
C SER A 57 7.76 22.69 44.12
N GLY A 58 6.43 22.86 44.13
CA GLY A 58 5.67 23.34 45.29
C GLY A 58 5.73 22.40 46.53
N PRO A 59 5.26 22.88 47.71
CA PRO A 59 5.50 22.28 49.03
C PRO A 59 5.04 20.81 49.22
N GLU A 60 4.11 20.32 48.40
CA GLU A 60 3.60 18.94 48.45
C GLU A 60 4.05 18.06 47.28
N GLY A 61 4.83 18.60 46.32
CA GLY A 61 5.33 17.82 45.17
C GLY A 61 4.25 17.24 44.23
N ALA A 62 3.00 17.66 44.40
CA ALA A 62 1.86 17.12 43.66
C ALA A 62 1.92 17.50 42.16
N SER A 63 2.17 18.77 41.85
CA SER A 63 2.25 19.28 40.48
C SER A 63 3.68 19.22 39.89
N PRO A 64 3.86 18.82 38.61
CA PRO A 64 5.14 18.89 37.90
C PRO A 64 5.57 20.32 37.52
N ALA A 65 4.71 21.31 37.78
CA ALA A 65 4.95 22.70 37.43
C ALA A 65 6.12 23.32 38.25
N PRO A 66 7.03 24.07 37.61
CA PRO A 66 8.18 24.64 38.30
C PRO A 66 7.75 25.76 39.27
N LEU A 67 8.24 25.70 40.51
CA LEU A 67 8.31 26.83 41.44
C LEU A 67 9.55 27.69 41.14
N ASP A 68 10.67 27.04 40.83
CA ASP A 68 11.87 27.67 40.30
C ASP A 68 12.52 26.78 39.24
N ALA A 69 12.34 27.13 37.97
CA ALA A 69 12.86 26.39 36.83
C ALA A 69 14.40 26.43 36.73
N ASP A 70 15.07 27.40 37.37
CA ASP A 70 16.52 27.60 37.24
C ASP A 70 17.32 27.02 38.45
N SER A 71 16.65 26.41 39.43
CA SER A 71 17.26 25.68 40.56
C SER A 71 16.80 24.23 40.66
N ALA A 72 17.66 23.36 41.17
CA ALA A 72 17.37 21.95 41.46
C ALA A 72 17.93 21.52 42.82
N LEU A 73 17.56 20.33 43.31
CA LEU A 73 18.20 19.70 44.48
C LEU A 73 19.21 18.65 44.04
N LEU A 74 20.45 18.75 44.53
CA LEU A 74 21.49 17.72 44.39
C LEU A 74 21.95 17.29 45.79
N ALA A 75 21.78 16.02 46.13
CA ALA A 75 22.06 15.49 47.47
C ALA A 75 21.44 16.32 48.61
N GLY A 76 20.20 16.80 48.41
CA GLY A 76 19.45 17.62 49.39
C GLY A 76 19.89 19.09 49.48
N LYS A 77 20.85 19.54 48.66
CA LYS A 77 21.28 20.94 48.59
C LYS A 77 20.73 21.61 47.33
N ARG A 78 20.27 22.85 47.45
CA ARG A 78 19.87 23.67 46.30
C ARG A 78 21.10 24.04 45.48
N VAL A 79 21.08 23.73 44.20
CA VAL A 79 22.11 24.04 43.20
C VAL A 79 21.47 24.72 41.98
N ALA A 80 22.26 25.40 41.15
CA ALA A 80 21.76 25.90 39.87
C ALA A 80 21.42 24.70 38.96
N MET A 81 20.33 24.81 38.19
CA MET A 81 19.90 23.76 37.26
C MET A 81 21.00 23.38 36.27
N ALA A 82 21.75 24.38 35.79
CA ALA A 82 22.89 24.19 34.89
C ALA A 82 23.99 23.29 35.49
N ASP A 83 24.25 23.40 36.79
CA ASP A 83 25.26 22.58 37.48
C ASP A 83 24.75 21.16 37.74
N TRP A 84 23.46 21.03 38.07
CA TRP A 84 22.81 19.72 38.18
C TRP A 84 22.88 18.96 36.85
N ILE A 85 22.56 19.63 35.73
CA ILE A 85 22.62 19.04 34.39
C ILE A 85 24.04 18.61 34.05
N ALA A 86 25.05 19.45 34.33
CA ALA A 86 26.44 19.09 34.09
C ALA A 86 26.87 17.84 34.86
N HIS A 87 26.40 17.71 36.12
CA HIS A 87 26.66 16.53 36.94
C HIS A 87 25.99 15.26 36.37
N ALA A 88 24.68 15.32 36.10
CA ALA A 88 23.91 14.19 35.59
C ALA A 88 24.38 13.75 34.19
N ALA A 89 24.59 14.70 33.28
CA ALA A 89 25.10 14.42 31.94
C ALA A 89 26.50 13.79 31.97
N GLY A 90 27.37 14.22 32.91
CA GLY A 90 28.67 13.61 33.13
C GLY A 90 28.59 12.13 33.51
N GLN A 91 27.76 11.79 34.52
CA GLN A 91 27.57 10.41 34.97
C GLN A 91 26.97 9.51 33.87
N LEU A 92 26.01 10.03 33.11
CA LEU A 92 25.38 9.31 32.00
C LEU A 92 26.36 9.07 30.84
N ALA A 93 27.18 10.06 30.52
CA ALA A 93 28.18 9.96 29.45
C ALA A 93 29.23 8.87 29.73
N GLU A 94 29.61 8.66 30.99
CA GLU A 94 30.51 7.55 31.40
C GLU A 94 29.93 6.17 31.04
N HIS A 95 28.60 6.06 30.92
CA HIS A 95 27.89 4.83 30.56
C HIS A 95 27.37 4.84 29.11
N GLY A 96 27.70 5.87 28.32
CA GLY A 96 27.25 6.02 26.93
C GLY A 96 25.76 6.35 26.80
N LEU A 97 25.19 7.04 27.78
CA LEU A 97 23.81 7.53 27.79
C LEU A 97 23.77 9.06 27.62
N ALA A 98 22.80 9.56 26.86
CA ALA A 98 22.50 10.98 26.73
C ALA A 98 21.37 11.41 27.69
N LEU A 99 21.43 12.64 28.20
CA LEU A 99 20.40 13.21 29.08
C LEU A 99 19.33 13.97 28.27
N TYR A 100 18.08 13.58 28.44
CA TYR A 100 16.88 14.27 27.95
C TYR A 100 15.99 14.68 29.12
N LEU A 101 15.34 15.83 28.99
CA LEU A 101 14.47 16.37 30.04
C LEU A 101 13.04 16.57 29.53
N ASP A 102 12.04 16.11 30.30
CA ASP A 102 10.64 16.46 30.09
C ASP A 102 10.38 17.88 30.58
N ILE A 103 9.93 18.73 29.67
CA ILE A 103 9.73 20.15 29.90
C ILE A 103 8.24 20.48 29.89
N VAL A 104 7.77 20.93 31.04
CA VAL A 104 6.47 21.58 31.23
C VAL A 104 6.67 23.10 31.18
N MET A 105 6.31 23.73 30.06
CA MET A 105 6.39 25.19 29.91
C MET A 105 5.05 25.90 29.90
N ASP A 106 3.97 25.15 29.65
CA ASP A 106 2.59 25.66 29.55
C ASP A 106 2.01 26.05 30.92
N ARG A 107 2.72 25.75 32.01
CA ARG A 107 2.32 26.09 33.37
C ARG A 107 3.50 26.30 34.34
N CYS A 108 3.26 27.02 35.43
CA CYS A 108 4.18 27.16 36.57
C CYS A 108 3.44 27.02 37.90
N ALA A 109 4.13 26.70 39.00
CA ALA A 109 3.49 26.57 40.32
C ALA A 109 2.93 27.92 40.81
N ILE A 110 1.88 27.89 41.63
CA ILE A 110 1.41 29.10 42.34
C ILE A 110 2.52 29.58 43.27
N GLY A 111 2.93 30.85 43.13
CA GLY A 111 4.04 31.43 43.89
C GLY A 111 5.42 31.21 43.26
N ALA A 112 5.49 30.78 41.99
CA ALA A 112 6.74 30.66 41.25
C ALA A 112 7.56 31.96 41.25
N VAL A 113 8.89 31.81 41.28
CA VAL A 113 9.82 32.95 41.29
C VAL A 113 9.67 33.79 40.01
N ALA A 114 9.99 35.09 40.10
CA ALA A 114 9.77 36.04 39.00
C ALA A 114 10.46 35.61 37.69
N ASP A 115 11.65 35.01 37.76
CA ASP A 115 12.39 34.53 36.57
C ASP A 115 11.76 33.29 35.92
N THR A 116 10.92 32.55 36.65
CA THR A 116 10.16 31.40 36.14
C THR A 116 8.80 31.82 35.60
N ALA A 117 8.06 32.65 36.34
CA ALA A 117 6.71 33.05 35.96
C ALA A 117 6.66 34.19 34.94
N GLY A 118 7.65 35.10 34.95
CA GLY A 118 7.63 36.32 34.14
C GLY A 118 6.43 37.25 34.41
N PRO A 119 6.52 38.53 34.04
CA PRO A 119 5.41 39.46 34.22
C PRO A 119 4.28 39.17 33.22
N GLY A 120 3.21 38.55 33.73
CA GLY A 120 1.96 38.35 32.97
C GLY A 120 1.96 37.19 31.98
N TRP A 121 2.93 36.26 32.05
CA TRP A 121 2.96 35.13 31.13
C TRP A 121 1.89 34.08 31.44
N TYR A 122 1.70 33.80 32.73
CA TYR A 122 0.73 32.82 33.21
C TYR A 122 -0.48 33.50 33.85
N GLN A 123 -1.60 32.80 33.88
CA GLN A 123 -2.85 33.19 34.53
C GLN A 123 -3.44 32.02 35.30
N PRO A 124 -4.22 32.27 36.38
CA PRO A 124 -4.99 31.20 37.01
C PRO A 124 -6.00 30.60 36.03
N PRO A 125 -6.42 29.35 36.22
CA PRO A 125 -7.47 28.74 35.41
C PRO A 125 -8.77 29.56 35.46
N ALA A 126 -9.53 29.54 34.35
CA ALA A 126 -10.72 30.38 34.17
C ALA A 126 -11.85 30.09 35.18
N GLU A 127 -11.97 28.84 35.63
CA GLU A 127 -12.86 28.45 36.72
C GLU A 127 -12.07 28.35 38.02
N ASN A 128 -12.66 28.82 39.13
CA ASN A 128 -12.02 28.69 40.44
C ASN A 128 -11.88 27.21 40.80
N PRO A 129 -10.65 26.67 40.94
CA PRO A 129 -10.44 25.26 41.19
C PRO A 129 -11.02 24.76 42.52
N ALA A 130 -11.34 25.66 43.45
CA ALA A 130 -12.04 25.35 44.70
C ALA A 130 -13.55 25.10 44.51
N ARG A 131 -14.13 25.36 43.33
CA ARG A 131 -15.56 25.19 43.03
C ARG A 131 -15.87 23.95 42.19
N ASP A 132 -14.91 23.38 41.47
CA ASP A 132 -15.11 22.12 40.73
C ASP A 132 -14.28 20.98 41.37
N PRO A 133 -14.90 20.06 42.12
CA PRO A 133 -14.24 18.91 42.72
C PRO A 133 -13.63 17.94 41.69
N ARG A 134 -13.98 18.04 40.40
CA ARG A 134 -13.47 17.20 39.30
C ARG A 134 -12.12 17.66 38.73
N MET A 135 -11.67 18.88 39.02
CA MET A 135 -10.36 19.38 38.58
C MET A 135 -9.23 18.63 39.31
N SER A 136 -8.24 18.11 38.57
CA SER A 136 -7.08 17.46 39.16
C SER A 136 -6.22 18.45 39.96
N ILE A 137 -5.52 17.94 40.98
CA ILE A 137 -4.63 18.75 41.84
C ILE A 137 -3.60 19.53 40.99
N ASP A 138 -3.07 18.90 39.94
CA ASP A 138 -2.12 19.52 39.00
C ASP A 138 -2.65 20.79 38.33
N VAL A 139 -3.97 20.87 38.10
CA VAL A 139 -4.63 22.03 37.51
C VAL A 139 -4.99 23.06 38.59
N ARG A 140 -5.27 22.61 39.82
CA ARG A 140 -5.60 23.50 40.95
C ARG A 140 -4.41 24.30 41.45
N GLU A 141 -3.21 23.74 41.37
CA GLU A 141 -2.00 24.30 42.00
C GLU A 141 -1.03 24.97 41.01
N ALA A 142 -1.44 25.18 39.76
CA ALA A 142 -0.61 25.76 38.71
C ALA A 142 -1.28 26.94 37.99
N LEU A 143 -0.46 27.93 37.60
CA LEU A 143 -0.82 28.99 36.66
C LEU A 143 -0.52 28.50 35.24
N HIS A 144 -1.38 28.79 34.26
CA HIS A 144 -1.24 28.34 32.87
C HIS A 144 -0.93 29.49 31.93
N VAL A 145 -0.19 29.23 30.85
CA VAL A 145 0.10 30.23 29.82
C VAL A 145 -1.20 30.79 29.29
N ARG A 146 -1.25 32.11 29.09
CA ARG A 146 -2.44 32.79 28.58
C ARG A 146 -2.79 32.28 27.17
N PRO A 147 -4.07 32.02 26.87
CA PRO A 147 -4.51 31.72 25.51
C PRO A 147 -4.18 32.87 24.57
N GLY A 148 -3.73 32.54 23.35
CA GLY A 148 -3.35 33.52 22.34
C GLY A 148 -1.85 33.49 22.01
N PRO A 149 -1.32 34.52 21.33
CA PRO A 149 0.10 34.57 20.99
C PRO A 149 0.96 34.60 22.26
N PRO A 150 2.18 34.03 22.22
CA PRO A 150 3.02 33.97 23.40
C PRO A 150 3.30 35.37 23.96
N PRO A 151 3.26 35.53 25.29
CA PRO A 151 3.56 36.80 25.94
C PRO A 151 4.95 37.33 25.55
N PRO A 152 5.14 38.67 25.44
CA PRO A 152 6.45 39.24 25.13
C PRO A 152 7.55 38.73 26.07
N GLY A 153 8.68 38.32 25.50
CA GLY A 153 9.82 37.81 26.26
C GLY A 153 9.76 36.32 26.61
N PHE A 154 8.61 35.65 26.44
CA PHE A 154 8.44 34.23 26.82
C PHE A 154 9.39 33.31 26.04
N VAL A 155 9.35 33.39 24.71
CA VAL A 155 10.19 32.57 23.83
C VAL A 155 11.67 32.86 24.05
N GLN A 156 12.05 34.14 24.23
CA GLN A 156 13.44 34.54 24.45
C GLN A 156 13.98 34.00 25.78
N ALA A 157 13.19 34.06 26.85
CA ALA A 157 13.59 33.57 28.17
C ALA A 157 13.77 32.04 28.18
N TRP A 158 12.82 31.30 27.59
CA TRP A 158 12.94 29.85 27.44
C TRP A 158 14.10 29.46 26.53
N SER A 159 14.32 30.17 25.42
CA SER A 159 15.48 29.95 24.55
C SER A 159 16.80 30.12 25.31
N ALA A 160 16.93 31.20 26.09
CA ALA A 160 18.13 31.44 26.89
C ALA A 160 18.34 30.37 27.97
N ARG A 161 17.26 29.91 28.61
CA ARG A 161 17.29 28.84 29.62
C ARG A 161 17.76 27.52 29.03
N LEU A 162 17.11 27.06 27.97
CA LEU A 162 17.43 25.81 27.29
C LEU A 162 18.84 25.84 26.68
N LYS A 163 19.26 26.98 26.13
CA LYS A 163 20.63 27.16 25.65
C LYS A 163 21.66 26.95 26.76
N ARG A 164 21.46 27.55 27.94
CA ARG A 164 22.35 27.32 29.11
C ARG A 164 22.40 25.85 29.51
N TRP A 165 21.28 25.14 29.44
CA TRP A 165 21.20 23.72 29.78
C TRP A 165 21.89 22.84 28.74
N THR A 166 21.71 23.16 27.45
CA THR A 166 22.38 22.47 26.33
C THR A 166 23.90 22.64 26.39
N GLU A 167 24.38 23.85 26.70
CA GLU A 167 25.81 24.15 26.90
C GLU A 167 26.42 23.33 28.05
N ARG A 168 25.60 22.84 28.98
CA ARG A 168 26.01 21.99 30.12
C ARG A 168 25.81 20.50 29.91
N GLY A 169 25.33 20.06 28.74
CA GLY A 169 25.28 18.65 28.37
C GLY A 169 23.90 18.01 28.28
N ALA A 170 22.82 18.79 28.41
CA ALA A 170 21.51 18.30 27.99
C ALA A 170 21.51 18.04 26.47
N ALA A 171 21.12 16.85 26.05
CA ALA A 171 21.13 16.43 24.65
C ALA A 171 19.81 16.74 23.93
N GLY A 172 18.71 16.83 24.66
CA GLY A 172 17.42 17.20 24.10
C GLY A 172 16.32 17.35 25.13
N TYR A 173 15.13 17.68 24.65
CA TYR A 173 13.99 18.09 25.45
C TYR A 173 12.71 17.48 24.88
N VAL A 174 11.79 17.05 25.75
CA VAL A 174 10.45 16.60 25.36
C VAL A 174 9.43 17.54 25.96
N PHE A 175 8.72 18.29 25.14
CA PHE A 175 7.82 19.35 25.59
C PHE A 175 6.38 18.85 25.74
N HIS A 176 5.76 19.23 26.85
CA HIS A 176 4.33 19.06 27.06
C HIS A 176 3.54 20.17 26.36
N ALA A 177 2.32 19.84 25.94
CA ALA A 177 1.36 20.76 25.34
C ALA A 177 1.93 21.59 24.16
N PRO A 178 2.42 20.96 23.07
CA PRO A 178 3.02 21.68 21.96
C PRO A 178 2.11 22.72 21.30
N GLN A 179 0.78 22.55 21.41
CA GLN A 179 -0.23 23.49 20.94
C GLN A 179 -0.21 24.85 21.67
N CYS A 180 0.58 25.02 22.75
CA CYS A 180 0.67 26.30 23.45
C CYS A 180 1.47 27.37 22.70
N LEU A 181 2.25 26.98 21.68
CA LEU A 181 3.00 27.91 20.82
C LEU A 181 2.68 27.63 19.34
N PRO A 182 2.61 28.67 18.49
CA PRO A 182 2.49 28.48 17.04
C PRO A 182 3.82 27.98 16.46
N ALA A 183 3.77 27.34 15.28
CA ALA A 183 4.94 26.70 14.65
C ALA A 183 6.15 27.63 14.49
N GLN A 184 5.93 28.90 14.12
CA GLN A 184 7.01 29.88 13.95
C GLN A 184 7.79 30.15 15.24
N ASP A 185 7.12 30.10 16.40
CA ASP A 185 7.73 30.37 17.70
C ASP A 185 8.48 29.13 18.19
N TRP A 186 7.98 27.93 17.87
CA TRP A 186 8.74 26.69 18.01
C TRP A 186 10.03 26.71 17.20
N ALA A 187 9.95 27.10 15.92
CA ALA A 187 11.11 27.16 15.03
C ALA A 187 12.14 28.19 15.54
N ALA A 188 11.67 29.36 16.02
CA ALA A 188 12.54 30.37 16.61
C ALA A 188 13.23 29.87 17.88
N LEU A 189 12.52 29.15 18.74
CA LEU A 189 13.04 28.58 19.97
C LEU A 189 14.09 27.49 19.67
N ALA A 190 13.80 26.56 18.76
CA ALA A 190 14.74 25.53 18.32
C ALA A 190 16.00 26.15 17.69
N ALA A 191 15.85 27.14 16.81
CA ALA A 191 16.97 27.85 16.18
C ALA A 191 17.86 28.60 17.18
N ALA A 192 17.28 29.15 18.26
CA ALA A 192 18.04 29.87 19.28
C ALA A 192 18.86 28.95 20.20
N VAL A 193 18.43 27.70 20.36
CA VAL A 193 19.11 26.68 21.16
C VAL A 193 20.13 25.90 20.32
N GLY A 194 19.91 25.74 19.01
CA GLY A 194 20.83 25.11 18.07
C GLY A 194 22.07 25.97 17.73
N GLY A 195 23.24 25.34 17.63
CA GLY A 195 24.49 25.95 17.15
C GLY A 195 25.16 25.15 16.02
N PRO A 196 26.21 25.68 15.37
CA PRO A 196 26.86 25.04 14.21
C PRO A 196 27.45 23.65 14.51
N ASP A 197 27.84 23.38 15.76
CA ASP A 197 28.53 22.15 16.17
C ASP A 197 27.68 21.23 17.08
N ARG A 198 26.52 21.69 17.56
CA ARG A 198 25.61 20.92 18.43
C ARG A 198 24.17 21.41 18.30
N THR A 199 23.28 20.50 17.93
CA THR A 199 21.82 20.72 17.92
C THR A 199 21.19 19.85 19.00
N ALA A 200 20.71 20.46 20.09
CA ALA A 200 19.84 19.75 21.03
C ALA A 200 18.56 19.34 20.29
N GLN A 201 18.04 18.14 20.56
CA GLN A 201 16.84 17.64 19.91
C GLN A 201 15.57 18.11 20.61
N PHE A 202 14.56 18.49 19.83
CA PHE A 202 13.27 19.03 20.29
C PHE A 202 12.15 18.04 19.98
N PHE A 203 11.65 17.37 21.01
CA PHE A 203 10.55 16.42 20.91
C PHE A 203 9.28 16.99 21.56
N ALA A 204 8.10 16.48 21.20
CA ALA A 204 6.87 16.92 21.85
C ALA A 204 5.84 15.80 22.09
N TRP A 205 5.09 15.94 23.19
CA TRP A 205 3.95 15.09 23.53
C TRP A 205 2.74 15.49 22.68
N ALA A 206 2.51 14.76 21.58
CA ALA A 206 1.45 15.03 20.61
C ALA A 206 0.21 14.14 20.77
N GLN A 207 0.18 13.27 21.77
CA GLN A 207 -0.88 12.27 21.89
C GLN A 207 -2.23 12.90 22.18
N GLY A 208 -3.26 12.38 21.52
CA GLY A 208 -4.63 12.86 21.66
C GLY A 208 -4.90 14.26 21.12
N LEU A 209 -3.93 14.90 20.43
CA LEU A 209 -4.19 16.17 19.76
C LEU A 209 -5.12 15.97 18.57
N PRO A 210 -6.11 16.86 18.36
CA PRO A 210 -6.96 16.78 17.19
C PRO A 210 -6.15 17.09 15.92
N PRO A 211 -6.57 16.57 14.75
CA PRO A 211 -5.83 16.73 13.49
C PRO A 211 -5.49 18.19 13.13
N GLU A 212 -6.37 19.14 13.46
CA GLU A 212 -6.14 20.57 13.23
C GLU A 212 -4.97 21.13 14.06
N SER A 213 -4.87 20.73 15.33
CA SER A 213 -3.78 21.15 16.22
C SER A 213 -2.45 20.53 15.80
N LEU A 214 -2.45 19.29 15.32
CA LEU A 214 -1.26 18.66 14.74
C LEU A 214 -0.83 19.41 13.46
N ALA A 215 -1.76 19.67 12.55
CA ALA A 215 -1.45 20.39 11.31
C ALA A 215 -0.85 21.77 11.58
N ALA A 216 -1.29 22.46 12.64
CA ALA A 216 -0.74 23.74 13.07
C ALA A 216 0.73 23.70 13.54
N LEU A 217 1.30 22.52 13.77
CA LEU A 217 2.72 22.32 14.12
C LEU A 217 3.62 22.11 12.89
N ARG A 218 3.08 22.05 11.66
CA ARG A 218 3.92 21.92 10.45
C ARG A 218 4.91 23.09 10.36
N GLY A 219 6.18 22.76 10.13
CA GLY A 219 7.25 23.75 10.09
C GLY A 219 7.75 24.22 11.46
N ALA A 220 7.30 23.60 12.56
CA ALA A 220 7.76 23.92 13.92
C ALA A 220 9.24 23.60 14.19
N GLY A 221 9.89 22.82 13.32
CA GLY A 221 11.28 22.41 13.50
C GLY A 221 11.48 21.40 14.64
N LEU A 222 10.46 20.61 14.96
CA LEU A 222 10.53 19.53 15.95
C LEU A 222 11.27 18.33 15.35
N ASP A 223 12.12 17.69 16.15
CA ASP A 223 12.89 16.49 15.78
C ASP A 223 12.10 15.19 16.01
N GLY A 224 10.93 15.26 16.67
CA GLY A 224 10.08 14.10 16.88
C GLY A 224 8.79 14.37 17.66
N LEU A 225 7.75 13.58 17.39
CA LEU A 225 6.45 13.65 18.07
C LEU A 225 6.07 12.31 18.67
N CYS A 226 5.62 12.30 19.92
CA CYS A 226 5.13 11.09 20.56
C CYS A 226 3.77 10.67 20.00
N SER A 227 3.68 9.42 19.54
CA SER A 227 2.45 8.80 19.00
C SER A 227 1.48 8.36 20.08
N SER A 228 0.20 8.23 19.72
CA SER A 228 -0.85 7.67 20.58
C SER A 228 -0.87 6.14 20.60
N LEU A 229 0.18 5.47 20.09
CA LEU A 229 0.34 4.01 20.14
C LEU A 229 0.05 3.39 21.52
N PRO A 230 0.35 4.03 22.68
CA PRO A 230 -0.04 3.52 23.99
C PRO A 230 -1.53 3.19 24.19
N TRP A 231 -2.44 3.80 23.40
CA TRP A 231 -3.89 3.57 23.46
C TRP A 231 -4.40 2.69 22.31
N TRP A 232 -3.51 2.13 21.49
CA TRP A 232 -3.87 1.27 20.38
C TRP A 232 -4.26 -0.12 20.85
N ASP A 233 -5.38 -0.63 20.33
CA ASP A 233 -6.03 -1.90 20.69
C ASP A 233 -5.56 -3.09 19.84
N TYR A 234 -4.40 -2.95 19.19
CA TYR A 234 -3.86 -3.91 18.23
C TYR A 234 -4.70 -4.17 16.98
N LYS A 235 -5.82 -3.48 16.75
CA LYS A 235 -6.71 -3.76 15.58
C LYS A 235 -7.21 -2.52 14.85
N SER A 236 -7.28 -1.38 15.51
CA SER A 236 -7.89 -0.19 14.95
C SER A 236 -7.01 0.47 13.90
N GLY A 237 -7.59 0.80 12.73
CA GLY A 237 -6.84 1.36 11.60
C GLY A 237 -6.28 2.77 11.83
N TRP A 238 -6.74 3.50 12.85
CA TRP A 238 -6.33 4.89 13.10
C TRP A 238 -4.83 5.05 13.36
N LEU A 239 -4.13 4.00 13.79
CA LEU A 239 -2.69 4.07 14.08
C LEU A 239 -1.88 4.47 12.85
N ALA A 240 -2.14 3.84 11.69
CA ALA A 240 -1.44 4.18 10.46
C ALA A 240 -1.80 5.59 9.96
N GLU A 241 -3.03 6.05 10.22
CA GLU A 241 -3.46 7.40 9.89
C GLU A 241 -2.75 8.46 10.76
N GLU A 242 -2.64 8.20 12.06
CA GLU A 242 -1.88 9.05 12.98
C GLU A 242 -0.40 9.07 12.61
N ASP A 243 0.22 7.92 12.37
CA ASP A 243 1.63 7.82 11.94
C ASP A 243 1.89 8.71 10.71
N GLY A 244 1.02 8.65 9.70
CA GLY A 244 1.10 9.53 8.53
C GLY A 244 0.99 11.02 8.85
N ARG A 245 0.07 11.41 9.76
CA ARG A 245 -0.11 12.81 10.19
C ARG A 245 1.11 13.33 10.97
N LEU A 246 1.66 12.51 11.86
CA LEU A 246 2.84 12.86 12.64
C LEU A 246 4.08 12.98 11.76
N ARG A 247 4.34 12.02 10.85
CA ARG A 247 5.48 12.03 9.93
C ARG A 247 5.47 13.20 8.95
N ALA A 248 4.31 13.77 8.66
CA ALA A 248 4.19 15.01 7.88
C ALA A 248 4.74 16.24 8.64
N ILE A 249 4.96 16.13 9.95
CA ILE A 249 5.48 17.18 10.82
C ILE A 249 6.91 16.85 11.28
N ALA A 250 7.12 15.66 11.86
CA ALA A 250 8.39 15.21 12.41
C ALA A 250 8.45 13.66 12.55
N PRO A 251 9.64 13.06 12.76
CA PRO A 251 9.78 11.64 13.10
C PRO A 251 8.88 11.18 14.26
N VAL A 252 8.48 9.91 14.26
CA VAL A 252 7.55 9.36 15.26
C VAL A 252 8.32 8.75 16.43
N ILE A 253 8.00 9.20 17.64
CA ILE A 253 8.44 8.58 18.89
C ILE A 253 7.35 7.58 19.30
N ALA A 254 7.70 6.29 19.36
CA ALA A 254 6.75 5.23 19.67
C ALA A 254 7.06 4.59 21.03
N SER A 255 6.00 4.37 21.80
CA SER A 255 6.01 3.64 23.07
C SER A 255 5.02 2.50 23.05
N PRO A 256 5.25 1.42 23.81
CA PRO A 256 4.37 0.27 23.83
C PRO A 256 2.89 0.62 24.13
N PRO A 257 1.95 -0.05 23.43
CA PRO A 257 0.55 -0.14 23.84
C PRO A 257 0.40 -0.54 25.32
N ARG A 258 -0.48 0.14 26.05
CA ARG A 258 -0.77 -0.09 27.48
C ARG A 258 -1.95 -1.02 27.73
N VAL A 259 -2.53 -1.57 26.66
CA VAL A 259 -3.72 -2.42 26.73
C VAL A 259 -3.40 -3.74 27.44
N ALA A 260 -2.25 -4.34 27.15
CA ALA A 260 -1.74 -5.54 27.83
C ALA A 260 -0.20 -5.56 27.82
N PRO A 261 0.46 -5.88 28.95
CA PRO A 261 1.91 -5.93 29.04
C PRO A 261 2.45 -7.26 28.50
N ASP A 262 2.43 -7.44 27.19
CA ASP A 262 2.92 -8.66 26.52
C ASP A 262 3.86 -8.35 25.35
N LYS A 263 4.31 -9.41 24.65
CA LYS A 263 5.28 -9.33 23.55
C LYS A 263 4.78 -8.45 22.39
N ARG A 264 3.47 -8.39 22.12
CA ARG A 264 2.91 -7.56 21.03
C ARG A 264 3.27 -6.10 21.23
N GLY A 265 3.23 -5.61 22.47
CA GLY A 265 3.44 -4.20 22.78
C GLY A 265 4.86 -3.73 22.48
N ALA A 266 5.87 -4.49 22.90
CA ALA A 266 7.27 -4.16 22.67
C ALA A 266 7.62 -4.13 21.17
N TRP A 267 7.16 -5.12 20.42
CA TRP A 267 7.46 -5.25 18.99
C TRP A 267 6.65 -4.28 18.12
N ALA A 268 5.40 -3.97 18.48
CA ALA A 268 4.61 -2.93 17.81
C ALA A 268 5.29 -1.55 17.95
N ALA A 269 5.81 -1.22 19.14
CA ALA A 269 6.59 0.00 19.35
C ALA A 269 7.89 0.00 18.53
N ALA A 270 8.66 -1.10 18.58
CA ALA A 270 9.92 -1.21 17.86
C ALA A 270 9.77 -1.05 16.34
N LEU A 271 8.70 -1.61 15.75
CA LEU A 271 8.43 -1.48 14.32
C LEU A 271 7.90 -0.08 13.96
N SER A 272 7.14 0.58 14.84
CA SER A 272 6.51 1.89 14.55
C SER A 272 7.44 3.09 14.79
N ALA A 273 8.49 2.93 15.60
CA ALA A 273 9.39 4.00 16.06
C ALA A 273 10.35 4.53 14.99
N ASP A 274 10.55 5.85 14.91
CA ASP A 274 11.84 6.44 14.50
C ASP A 274 12.73 6.71 15.73
N VAL A 275 12.10 6.92 16.87
CA VAL A 275 12.70 6.94 18.20
C VAL A 275 11.90 5.99 19.08
N LEU A 276 12.57 5.00 19.66
CA LEU A 276 11.91 3.98 20.50
C LEU A 276 11.99 4.41 21.95
N MET A 277 10.85 4.43 22.65
CA MET A 277 10.76 4.85 24.04
C MET A 277 10.04 3.80 24.90
N PHE A 278 10.72 3.33 25.94
CA PHE A 278 10.15 2.51 27.00
C PHE A 278 10.24 3.26 28.33
N ASP A 279 9.22 3.15 29.19
CA ASP A 279 9.27 3.72 30.54
C ASP A 279 9.66 2.69 31.63
N ASP A 280 9.73 3.15 32.89
CA ASP A 280 10.03 2.32 34.05
C ASP A 280 9.10 1.09 34.17
N GLU A 281 7.81 1.22 33.85
CA GLU A 281 6.83 0.14 33.93
C GLU A 281 6.99 -0.84 32.77
N ASP A 282 7.21 -0.31 31.56
CA ASP A 282 7.43 -1.12 30.37
C ASP A 282 8.66 -2.03 30.54
N ASP A 283 9.77 -1.48 31.02
CA ASP A 283 11.03 -2.21 31.24
C ASP A 283 10.88 -3.34 32.27
N ALA A 284 10.00 -3.14 33.25
CA ALA A 284 9.73 -4.10 34.31
C ALA A 284 8.74 -5.20 33.89
N ARG A 285 7.76 -4.88 33.03
CA ARG A 285 6.63 -5.78 32.72
C ARG A 285 6.71 -6.45 31.35
N LEU A 286 7.32 -5.81 30.36
CA LEU A 286 7.32 -6.34 28.99
C LEU A 286 8.42 -7.38 28.79
N PRO A 287 8.09 -8.57 28.27
CA PRO A 287 9.11 -9.45 27.73
C PRO A 287 9.76 -8.77 26.50
N ASP A 288 11.03 -9.08 26.25
CA ASP A 288 11.75 -8.70 25.02
C ASP A 288 12.18 -7.24 24.84
N VAL A 289 12.04 -6.34 25.84
CA VAL A 289 12.53 -4.93 25.73
C VAL A 289 13.98 -4.85 25.24
N ALA A 290 14.87 -5.68 25.79
CA ALA A 290 16.27 -5.69 25.38
C ALA A 290 16.47 -6.21 23.94
N GLU A 291 15.65 -7.14 23.48
CA GLU A 291 15.72 -7.70 22.14
C GLU A 291 15.13 -6.73 21.10
N ALA A 292 13.99 -6.13 21.41
CA ALA A 292 13.37 -5.05 20.64
C ALA A 292 14.34 -3.87 20.45
N ASN A 293 15.03 -3.43 21.51
CA ASN A 293 16.05 -2.38 21.44
C ASN A 293 17.25 -2.75 20.54
N ARG A 294 17.67 -4.02 20.56
CA ARG A 294 18.77 -4.50 19.71
C ARG A 294 18.34 -4.54 18.25
N TRP A 295 17.19 -5.15 17.96
CA TRP A 295 16.66 -5.25 16.60
C TRP A 295 16.38 -3.89 16.00
N PHE A 296 15.69 -2.99 16.72
CA PHE A 296 15.43 -1.62 16.27
C PHE A 296 16.72 -0.88 15.93
N GLY A 297 17.78 -1.10 16.72
CA GLY A 297 19.10 -0.53 16.47
C GLY A 297 19.79 -0.99 15.19
N GLN A 298 19.34 -2.10 14.59
CA GLN A 298 19.96 -2.75 13.43
C GLN A 298 19.03 -2.76 12.21
N ALA A 299 17.71 -2.72 12.41
CA ALA A 299 16.71 -2.90 11.37
C ALA A 299 16.76 -1.82 10.28
N GLY A 300 17.20 -0.60 10.63
CA GLY A 300 17.29 0.51 9.67
C GLY A 300 15.94 0.85 9.04
N LEU A 301 14.90 1.01 9.89
CA LEU A 301 13.52 1.27 9.48
C LEU A 301 13.37 2.57 8.71
N ARG A 302 12.48 2.57 7.71
CA ARG A 302 12.24 3.68 6.79
C ARG A 302 10.76 3.76 6.42
N GLY A 303 10.35 4.95 6.00
CA GLY A 303 9.02 5.19 5.46
C GLY A 303 7.90 5.09 6.50
N PRO A 304 6.65 5.30 6.05
CA PRO A 304 5.48 5.28 6.90
C PRO A 304 5.09 3.87 7.33
N LEU A 305 4.41 3.78 8.47
CA LEU A 305 3.78 2.55 8.93
C LEU A 305 2.57 2.23 8.05
N ARG A 306 2.45 0.98 7.61
CA ARG A 306 1.28 0.46 6.90
C ARG A 306 0.60 -0.58 7.77
N LEU A 307 -0.73 -0.57 7.78
CA LEU A 307 -1.55 -1.49 8.58
C LEU A 307 -2.50 -2.25 7.66
N ALA A 308 -2.61 -3.56 7.88
CA ALA A 308 -3.55 -4.44 7.18
C ALA A 308 -4.18 -5.44 8.14
N GLY A 309 -5.44 -5.81 7.94
CA GLY A 309 -6.11 -6.83 8.76
C GLY A 309 -6.49 -6.36 10.17
N GLY A 310 -7.02 -7.29 10.97
CA GLY A 310 -7.40 -7.09 12.38
C GLY A 310 -8.88 -7.25 12.73
N ARG A 311 -9.77 -7.52 11.75
CA ARG A 311 -11.20 -7.81 11.97
C ARG A 311 -11.64 -8.91 11.00
N ASP A 312 -11.88 -10.11 11.52
CA ASP A 312 -12.16 -11.41 10.87
C ASP A 312 -11.24 -11.87 9.72
N GLY A 313 -10.21 -11.10 9.41
CA GLY A 313 -8.93 -11.56 8.85
C GLY A 313 -7.89 -11.77 9.94
N HIS A 314 -8.36 -12.26 11.10
CA HIS A 314 -7.75 -12.73 12.35
C HIS A 314 -6.48 -12.04 12.90
N CYS A 315 -5.45 -11.73 12.12
CA CYS A 315 -4.27 -10.99 12.58
C CYS A 315 -4.30 -9.53 12.10
N THR A 316 -3.78 -8.64 12.92
CA THR A 316 -3.40 -7.29 12.49
C THR A 316 -1.94 -7.30 12.05
N LEU A 317 -1.66 -6.73 10.89
CA LEU A 317 -0.36 -6.74 10.26
C LEU A 317 0.17 -5.31 10.22
N LEU A 318 1.33 -5.09 10.82
CA LEU A 318 2.10 -3.86 10.69
C LEU A 318 3.24 -4.09 9.71
N LEU A 319 3.39 -3.22 8.72
CA LEU A 319 4.43 -3.31 7.71
C LEU A 319 5.26 -2.04 7.70
N ARG A 320 6.58 -2.22 7.60
CA ARG A 320 7.50 -1.11 7.44
C ARG A 320 8.75 -1.50 6.67
N ASP A 321 9.26 -0.58 5.87
CA ASP A 321 10.48 -0.82 5.11
C ASP A 321 11.69 -0.79 6.06
N CYS A 322 12.67 -1.65 5.81
CA CYS A 322 13.86 -1.84 6.61
C CYS A 322 15.08 -2.03 5.70
N ALA A 323 16.28 -2.10 6.28
CA ALA A 323 17.51 -2.27 5.51
C ALA A 323 17.54 -3.57 4.67
N ALA A 324 16.85 -4.62 5.14
CA ALA A 324 16.75 -5.92 4.46
C ALA A 324 15.58 -6.01 3.45
N GLY A 325 14.76 -4.96 3.31
CA GLY A 325 13.56 -4.95 2.47
C GLY A 325 12.34 -4.44 3.23
N THR A 326 11.41 -5.33 3.58
CA THR A 326 10.21 -4.97 4.37
C THR A 326 10.05 -5.93 5.54
N ALA A 327 9.84 -5.39 6.74
CA ALA A 327 9.45 -6.14 7.92
C ALA A 327 7.93 -6.14 8.05
N VAL A 328 7.34 -7.31 8.31
CA VAL A 328 5.91 -7.49 8.57
C VAL A 328 5.73 -8.11 9.94
N LEU A 329 5.15 -7.39 10.88
CA LEU A 329 4.78 -7.89 12.20
C LEU A 329 3.30 -8.25 12.19
N ALA A 330 3.01 -9.54 12.33
CA ALA A 330 1.67 -10.04 12.53
C ALA A 330 1.36 -10.13 14.02
N LEU A 331 0.23 -9.56 14.43
CA LEU A 331 -0.24 -9.44 15.80
C LEU A 331 -1.59 -10.14 15.91
N ASN A 332 -1.75 -11.02 16.90
CA ASN A 332 -3.07 -11.51 17.26
C ASN A 332 -3.75 -10.46 18.17
N PRO A 333 -4.84 -9.80 17.75
CA PRO A 333 -5.54 -8.82 18.58
C PRO A 333 -6.39 -9.49 19.70
N SER A 334 -6.64 -10.80 19.62
CA SER A 334 -7.39 -11.56 20.62
C SER A 334 -6.47 -12.13 21.70
N ASP A 335 -6.92 -12.06 22.95
CA ASP A 335 -6.23 -12.63 24.11
C ASP A 335 -6.68 -14.07 24.40
N THR A 336 -7.73 -14.55 23.72
CA THR A 336 -8.36 -15.85 24.02
C THR A 336 -8.42 -16.80 22.82
N GLU A 337 -8.35 -16.28 21.60
CA GLU A 337 -8.54 -17.07 20.38
C GLU A 337 -7.28 -17.04 19.50
N GLU A 338 -7.03 -18.14 18.79
CA GLU A 338 -5.99 -18.17 17.77
C GLU A 338 -6.37 -17.30 16.57
N ALA A 339 -5.35 -16.74 15.93
CA ALA A 339 -5.53 -15.90 14.77
C ALA A 339 -4.70 -16.39 13.59
N SER A 340 -5.22 -16.30 12.36
CA SER A 340 -4.48 -16.60 11.14
C SER A 340 -4.15 -15.34 10.33
N VAL A 341 -3.09 -15.41 9.52
CA VAL A 341 -2.73 -14.32 8.62
C VAL A 341 -3.55 -14.42 7.32
N ASP A 342 -4.30 -13.37 6.99
CA ASP A 342 -4.96 -13.23 5.69
C ASP A 342 -3.96 -12.74 4.63
N TRP A 343 -3.32 -13.71 3.97
CA TRP A 343 -2.39 -13.46 2.87
C TRP A 343 -3.04 -12.81 1.65
N ASP A 344 -4.35 -12.98 1.45
CA ASP A 344 -5.07 -12.36 0.33
C ASP A 344 -5.29 -10.87 0.57
N ALA A 345 -5.59 -10.47 1.81
CA ALA A 345 -5.64 -9.06 2.20
C ALA A 345 -4.24 -8.41 2.20
N LEU A 346 -3.20 -9.18 2.48
CA LEU A 346 -1.83 -8.67 2.56
C LEU A 346 -1.18 -8.51 1.18
N ALA A 347 -1.49 -9.39 0.22
CA ALA A 347 -0.87 -9.41 -1.11
C ALA A 347 -0.70 -8.04 -1.79
N PRO A 348 -1.74 -7.18 -1.91
CA PRO A 348 -1.60 -5.89 -2.58
C PRO A 348 -0.67 -4.89 -1.85
N LEU A 349 -0.38 -5.13 -0.57
CA LEU A 349 0.44 -4.28 0.29
C LEU A 349 1.91 -4.73 0.36
N LEU A 350 2.23 -5.93 -0.13
CA LEU A 350 3.59 -6.47 -0.11
C LEU A 350 4.38 -6.02 -1.35
N PRO A 351 5.68 -5.72 -1.20
CA PRO A 351 6.56 -5.59 -2.35
C PRO A 351 6.78 -6.95 -3.03
N PRO A 352 7.24 -6.97 -4.30
CA PRO A 352 7.70 -8.20 -4.95
C PRO A 352 8.93 -8.73 -4.21
N ALA A 353 8.74 -9.78 -3.41
CA ALA A 353 9.73 -10.22 -2.43
C ALA A 353 9.63 -11.71 -2.11
N ASP A 354 10.73 -12.29 -1.65
CA ASP A 354 10.77 -13.62 -1.05
C ASP A 354 10.75 -13.50 0.48
N PHE A 355 10.24 -14.55 1.14
CA PHE A 355 10.23 -14.64 2.60
C PHE A 355 11.56 -15.21 3.07
N LEU A 356 12.26 -14.46 3.92
CA LEU A 356 13.47 -14.93 4.58
C LEU A 356 13.12 -15.72 5.83
N SER A 357 13.81 -16.85 6.01
CA SER A 357 13.81 -17.60 7.27
C SER A 357 14.88 -17.12 8.25
N GLU A 358 15.93 -16.45 7.76
CA GLU A 358 17.04 -15.93 8.58
C GLU A 358 16.84 -14.44 8.91
N GLY A 359 17.39 -14.00 10.05
CA GLY A 359 17.32 -12.59 10.49
C GLY A 359 16.04 -12.21 11.25
N VAL A 360 15.05 -13.10 11.30
CA VAL A 360 13.89 -12.96 12.20
C VAL A 360 14.38 -13.18 13.65
N PRO A 361 14.05 -12.28 14.60
CA PRO A 361 14.39 -12.44 16.02
C PRO A 361 13.83 -13.72 16.63
N ASP A 362 14.48 -14.20 17.68
CA ASP A 362 14.14 -15.48 18.29
C ASP A 362 12.72 -15.42 18.91
N GLY A 363 11.95 -16.48 18.70
CA GLY A 363 10.56 -16.54 19.17
C GLY A 363 9.59 -15.57 18.45
N LEU A 364 9.99 -14.97 17.33
CA LEU A 364 9.08 -14.30 16.38
C LEU A 364 8.93 -15.07 15.06
N ALA A 365 9.70 -16.14 14.84
CA ALA A 365 9.52 -17.01 13.70
C ALA A 365 8.18 -17.76 13.81
N LEU A 366 7.39 -17.74 12.75
CA LEU A 366 6.09 -18.41 12.73
C LEU A 366 6.23 -19.93 12.58
N GLN A 367 5.38 -20.67 13.30
CA GLN A 367 5.16 -22.09 13.07
C GLN A 367 3.76 -22.30 12.48
N GLY A 368 3.68 -22.55 11.17
CA GLY A 368 2.40 -22.69 10.47
C GLY A 368 1.82 -21.34 10.00
N ASN A 369 0.49 -21.20 9.96
CA ASN A 369 -0.21 -19.95 9.58
C ASN A 369 -1.02 -19.33 10.73
N ALA A 370 -0.93 -19.91 11.94
CA ALA A 370 -1.68 -19.49 13.12
C ALA A 370 -0.76 -18.83 14.15
N ILE A 371 -1.27 -17.80 14.80
CA ILE A 371 -0.64 -17.05 15.87
C ILE A 371 -1.46 -17.30 17.13
N ALA A 372 -0.79 -17.79 18.18
CA ALA A 372 -1.41 -18.06 19.46
C ALA A 372 -2.10 -16.79 20.04
N PRO A 373 -3.07 -16.94 20.96
CA PRO A 373 -3.68 -15.82 21.67
C PRO A 373 -2.62 -14.91 22.31
N ALA A 374 -2.81 -13.59 22.19
CA ALA A 374 -1.84 -12.56 22.59
C ALA A 374 -0.42 -12.72 22.00
N GLY A 375 -0.28 -13.50 20.91
CA GLY A 375 0.98 -13.75 20.22
C GLY A 375 1.29 -12.73 19.12
N CYS A 376 2.54 -12.79 18.64
CA CYS A 376 2.97 -12.10 17.43
C CYS A 376 4.05 -12.90 16.70
N ALA A 377 4.19 -12.63 15.40
CA ALA A 377 5.21 -13.21 14.54
C ALA A 377 5.75 -12.16 13.57
N MET A 378 6.99 -12.30 13.12
CA MET A 378 7.59 -11.39 12.15
C MET A 378 8.07 -12.12 10.90
N TYR A 379 7.83 -11.49 9.76
CA TYR A 379 8.36 -11.88 8.46
C TYR A 379 9.32 -10.81 7.95
N LEU A 380 10.44 -11.24 7.39
CA LEU A 380 11.33 -10.38 6.63
C LEU A 380 11.20 -10.71 5.16
N LEU A 381 10.97 -9.68 4.36
CA LEU A 381 10.74 -9.77 2.93
C LEU A 381 11.94 -9.20 2.19
N GLU A 382 12.66 -10.06 1.48
CA GLU A 382 13.79 -9.66 0.63
C GLU A 382 13.29 -9.32 -0.78
N PRO A 383 13.60 -8.12 -1.33
CA PRO A 383 13.18 -7.73 -2.67
C PRO A 383 13.66 -8.73 -3.73
N THR A 384 12.76 -9.14 -4.62
CA THR A 384 13.09 -10.03 -5.72
C THR A 384 13.50 -9.28 -6.98
N HIS A 385 14.30 -9.93 -7.83
CA HIS A 385 14.59 -9.42 -9.16
C HIS A 385 13.46 -9.73 -10.14
N PRO A 386 13.05 -8.76 -10.99
CA PRO A 386 12.06 -9.01 -12.02
C PRO A 386 12.53 -10.02 -13.07
N VAL A 387 11.59 -10.75 -13.66
CA VAL A 387 11.83 -11.68 -14.77
C VAL A 387 12.02 -10.89 -16.07
N ARG A 388 13.21 -10.99 -16.68
CA ARG A 388 13.61 -10.21 -17.88
C ARG A 388 13.54 -10.98 -19.20
N GLU A 389 12.84 -12.11 -19.21
CA GLU A 389 12.54 -12.81 -20.47
C GLU A 389 11.39 -12.11 -21.20
N ALA A 390 11.49 -12.02 -22.53
CA ALA A 390 10.33 -11.67 -23.34
C ALA A 390 9.29 -12.78 -23.22
N SER A 391 8.02 -12.43 -23.00
CA SER A 391 6.93 -13.41 -23.03
C SER A 391 6.91 -14.09 -24.40
N ARG A 392 7.41 -15.33 -24.47
CA ARG A 392 7.39 -16.11 -25.71
C ARG A 392 5.99 -16.71 -25.82
N HIS A 393 5.20 -16.21 -26.77
CA HIS A 393 4.02 -16.95 -27.20
C HIS A 393 4.46 -18.28 -27.80
N VAL A 394 4.39 -19.35 -27.01
CA VAL A 394 4.52 -20.71 -27.53
C VAL A 394 3.22 -21.01 -28.26
N ALA A 395 3.24 -20.93 -29.58
CA ALA A 395 2.13 -21.41 -30.39
C ALA A 395 1.90 -22.89 -30.04
N ARG A 396 0.66 -23.26 -29.71
CA ARG A 396 0.26 -24.66 -29.50
C ARG A 396 0.68 -25.46 -30.73
N ARG A 397 1.69 -26.32 -30.60
CA ARG A 397 1.87 -27.42 -31.55
C ARG A 397 0.80 -28.45 -31.23
N MET A 398 -0.21 -28.52 -32.08
CA MET A 398 -1.09 -29.68 -32.13
C MET A 398 -0.39 -30.79 -32.90
N ASP A 399 0.71 -31.31 -32.34
CA ASP A 399 1.32 -32.54 -32.86
C ASP A 399 0.61 -33.73 -32.20
N GLY A 400 -0.15 -34.47 -33.02
CA GLY A 400 -0.58 -35.85 -32.77
C GLY A 400 -1.55 -36.08 -31.61
N ALA A 401 -2.84 -36.17 -31.93
CA ALA A 401 -3.83 -36.81 -31.06
C ALA A 401 -3.54 -38.31 -30.92
N ILE A 402 -2.58 -38.66 -30.05
CA ILE A 402 -2.57 -39.97 -29.39
C ILE A 402 -3.56 -39.84 -28.25
N SER A 403 -4.56 -40.72 -28.22
CA SER A 403 -5.61 -40.75 -27.20
C SER A 403 -4.97 -40.80 -25.80
N GLN A 404 -4.93 -39.66 -25.10
CA GLN A 404 -4.57 -39.63 -23.68
C GLN A 404 -5.76 -40.21 -22.91
N ARG A 405 -5.50 -41.20 -22.04
CA ARG A 405 -6.54 -41.91 -21.29
C ARG A 405 -7.16 -41.02 -20.19
N ILE A 406 -6.32 -40.18 -19.56
CA ILE A 406 -6.78 -39.14 -18.64
C ILE A 406 -7.21 -37.92 -19.44
N VAL A 407 -8.41 -37.43 -19.15
CA VAL A 407 -9.03 -36.25 -19.75
C VAL A 407 -8.85 -35.06 -18.82
N VAL A 408 -8.34 -33.95 -19.36
CA VAL A 408 -8.24 -32.66 -18.65
C VAL A 408 -8.88 -31.57 -19.48
N GLU A 409 -9.93 -30.97 -18.94
CA GLU A 409 -10.78 -29.98 -19.62
C GLU A 409 -11.07 -28.77 -18.72
N GLN A 410 -11.65 -27.71 -19.29
CA GLN A 410 -12.12 -26.51 -18.58
C GLN A 410 -11.12 -25.91 -17.57
N VAL A 411 -9.83 -25.89 -17.93
CA VAL A 411 -8.77 -25.27 -17.13
C VAL A 411 -9.02 -23.77 -16.99
N SER A 412 -9.06 -23.28 -15.76
CA SER A 412 -9.31 -21.88 -15.40
C SER A 412 -8.35 -21.47 -14.29
N PRO A 413 -7.87 -20.21 -14.25
CA PRO A 413 -8.17 -19.11 -15.16
C PRO A 413 -7.38 -19.22 -16.47
N THR A 414 -7.98 -18.74 -17.57
CA THR A 414 -7.34 -18.71 -18.88
C THR A 414 -7.94 -17.63 -19.77
N VAL A 415 -7.12 -16.99 -20.60
CA VAL A 415 -7.59 -15.99 -21.58
C VAL A 415 -7.45 -16.55 -22.99
N ASP A 416 -8.58 -16.70 -23.68
CA ASP A 416 -8.67 -17.29 -25.02
C ASP A 416 -7.91 -18.64 -25.09
N SER A 417 -8.16 -19.52 -24.11
CA SER A 417 -7.56 -20.86 -23.99
C SER A 417 -6.03 -20.87 -23.95
N GLY A 418 -5.43 -19.90 -23.25
CA GLY A 418 -4.00 -19.77 -23.05
C GLY A 418 -3.29 -18.94 -24.13
N ALA A 419 -4.04 -18.35 -25.07
CA ALA A 419 -3.44 -17.49 -26.09
C ALA A 419 -2.88 -16.17 -25.52
N PHE A 420 -3.44 -15.68 -24.42
CA PHE A 420 -2.98 -14.48 -23.72
C PHE A 420 -2.77 -14.75 -22.23
N PRO A 421 -1.86 -14.02 -21.57
CA PRO A 421 -1.68 -14.15 -20.14
C PRO A 421 -2.90 -13.65 -19.38
N ILE A 422 -3.27 -14.35 -18.31
CA ILE A 422 -4.00 -13.71 -17.21
C ILE A 422 -3.08 -12.69 -16.52
N LYS A 423 -3.65 -11.72 -15.84
CA LYS A 423 -2.91 -10.68 -15.12
C LYS A 423 -3.07 -10.83 -13.61
N SER A 424 -1.98 -10.67 -12.89
CA SER A 424 -1.92 -10.76 -11.44
C SER A 424 -0.87 -9.78 -10.88
N ILE A 425 -0.67 -9.78 -9.57
CA ILE A 425 0.38 -9.05 -8.85
C ILE A 425 1.15 -10.02 -7.91
N PRO A 426 2.35 -9.66 -7.42
CA PRO A 426 3.07 -10.47 -6.45
C PRO A 426 2.21 -10.83 -5.25
N HIS A 427 2.41 -12.04 -4.74
CA HIS A 427 1.73 -12.64 -3.60
C HIS A 427 0.23 -12.88 -3.77
N GLU A 428 -0.40 -12.40 -4.84
CA GLU A 428 -1.81 -12.67 -5.12
C GLU A 428 -2.03 -14.17 -5.35
N ARG A 429 -3.10 -14.72 -4.74
CA ARG A 429 -3.48 -16.11 -4.94
C ARG A 429 -4.10 -16.28 -6.31
N ILE A 430 -3.56 -17.19 -7.09
CA ILE A 430 -4.14 -17.63 -8.36
C ILE A 430 -4.80 -18.99 -8.12
N PRO A 431 -6.14 -19.05 -7.97
CA PRO A 431 -6.85 -20.32 -7.88
C PRO A 431 -6.92 -20.96 -9.27
N VAL A 432 -6.39 -22.17 -9.40
CA VAL A 432 -6.45 -22.96 -10.64
C VAL A 432 -7.44 -24.10 -10.45
N SER A 433 -8.30 -24.30 -11.44
CA SER A 433 -9.25 -25.40 -11.44
C SER A 433 -9.36 -26.05 -12.81
N ALA A 434 -9.61 -27.35 -12.84
CA ALA A 434 -9.70 -28.15 -14.05
C ALA A 434 -10.63 -29.34 -13.83
N ASP A 435 -11.29 -29.79 -14.89
CA ASP A 435 -12.05 -31.04 -14.88
C ASP A 435 -11.07 -32.17 -15.23
N ILE A 436 -10.85 -33.11 -14.31
CA ILE A 436 -9.84 -34.18 -14.47
C ILE A 436 -10.49 -35.53 -14.16
N TYR A 437 -10.60 -36.38 -15.19
CA TYR A 437 -11.27 -37.67 -15.10
C TYR A 437 -10.69 -38.70 -16.07
N MET A 438 -11.06 -39.96 -15.90
CA MET A 438 -10.64 -41.11 -16.72
C MET A 438 -11.80 -42.12 -16.79
N ASP A 439 -11.78 -43.02 -17.77
CA ASP A 439 -12.65 -44.20 -17.74
C ASP A 439 -12.34 -45.09 -16.51
N GLY A 440 -13.33 -45.85 -16.04
CA GLY A 440 -13.17 -46.78 -14.92
C GLY A 440 -13.59 -46.21 -13.56
N HIS A 441 -13.04 -46.80 -12.49
CA HIS A 441 -13.36 -46.46 -11.09
C HIS A 441 -12.10 -46.14 -10.27
N GLU A 442 -10.94 -46.20 -10.91
CA GLU A 442 -9.65 -45.97 -10.30
C GLU A 442 -9.46 -44.50 -9.89
N LEU A 443 -8.63 -44.27 -8.88
CA LEU A 443 -8.36 -42.94 -8.34
C LEU A 443 -7.22 -42.26 -9.10
N LEU A 444 -7.38 -40.96 -9.33
CA LEU A 444 -6.37 -40.12 -9.97
C LEU A 444 -5.60 -39.31 -8.92
N ALA A 445 -4.38 -38.91 -9.28
CA ALA A 445 -3.66 -37.83 -8.63
C ALA A 445 -3.41 -36.72 -9.65
N ALA A 446 -3.42 -35.48 -9.17
CA ALA A 446 -3.11 -34.32 -9.97
C ALA A 446 -2.32 -33.30 -9.16
N GLU A 447 -1.45 -32.57 -9.83
CA GLU A 447 -0.72 -31.43 -9.27
C GLU A 447 -0.69 -30.25 -10.25
N LEU A 448 -0.74 -29.06 -9.68
CA LEU A 448 -0.49 -27.81 -10.35
C LEU A 448 1.02 -27.56 -10.33
N ARG A 449 1.64 -27.37 -11.50
CA ARG A 449 3.04 -26.97 -11.59
C ARG A 449 3.15 -25.54 -12.11
N TRP A 450 3.99 -24.71 -11.49
CA TRP A 450 4.26 -23.34 -11.95
C TRP A 450 5.73 -22.95 -11.81
N ARG A 451 6.13 -21.90 -12.53
CA ARG A 451 7.47 -21.28 -12.45
C ARG A 451 7.48 -19.86 -13.01
N ALA A 452 8.52 -19.10 -12.68
CA ALA A 452 8.87 -17.92 -13.47
C ALA A 452 9.45 -18.33 -14.83
N ALA A 453 9.26 -17.53 -15.88
CA ALA A 453 9.67 -17.93 -17.24
C ALA A 453 11.19 -18.10 -17.40
N ASP A 454 11.99 -17.50 -16.52
CA ASP A 454 13.45 -17.64 -16.48
C ASP A 454 13.94 -18.79 -15.56
N GLU A 455 13.05 -19.52 -14.91
CA GLU A 455 13.36 -20.67 -14.07
C GLU A 455 13.28 -21.98 -14.86
N SER A 456 14.24 -22.89 -14.66
CA SER A 456 14.17 -24.24 -15.26
C SER A 456 13.27 -25.18 -14.46
N SER A 457 13.25 -25.03 -13.14
CA SER A 457 12.59 -25.94 -12.20
C SER A 457 11.14 -25.55 -11.97
N TRP A 458 10.26 -26.55 -11.98
CA TRP A 458 8.85 -26.38 -11.62
C TRP A 458 8.66 -26.51 -10.12
N ARG A 459 7.84 -25.62 -9.56
CA ARG A 459 7.24 -25.79 -8.24
C ARG A 459 5.91 -26.52 -8.41
N ALA A 460 5.48 -27.28 -7.41
CA ALA A 460 4.26 -28.08 -7.50
C ALA A 460 3.38 -27.91 -6.25
N ALA A 461 2.07 -28.01 -6.44
CA ALA A 461 1.08 -28.06 -5.38
C ALA A 461 0.02 -29.11 -5.76
N PRO A 462 -0.38 -29.99 -4.84
CA PRO A 462 -1.39 -31.01 -5.14
C PRO A 462 -2.73 -30.35 -5.45
N PHE A 463 -3.47 -30.93 -6.40
CA PHE A 463 -4.88 -30.63 -6.59
C PHE A 463 -5.73 -31.39 -5.58
N THR A 464 -6.78 -30.74 -5.09
CA THR A 464 -7.84 -31.36 -4.30
C THR A 464 -9.02 -31.67 -5.20
N ARG A 465 -9.52 -32.91 -5.17
CA ARG A 465 -10.72 -33.32 -5.91
C ARG A 465 -11.96 -32.75 -5.21
N GLY A 466 -12.68 -31.88 -5.89
CA GLY A 466 -13.99 -31.39 -5.51
C GLY A 466 -15.12 -32.28 -6.07
N LEU A 467 -16.32 -31.71 -6.16
CA LEU A 467 -17.50 -32.41 -6.69
C LEU A 467 -17.42 -32.57 -8.20
N ASN A 468 -17.93 -33.71 -8.71
CA ASN A 468 -18.08 -33.97 -10.14
C ASN A 468 -16.78 -33.75 -10.95
N ASP A 469 -15.69 -34.33 -10.46
CA ASP A 469 -14.36 -34.30 -11.09
C ASP A 469 -13.79 -32.90 -11.32
N ARG A 470 -14.29 -31.88 -10.61
CA ARG A 470 -13.68 -30.56 -10.55
C ARG A 470 -12.55 -30.55 -9.54
N TRP A 471 -11.32 -30.35 -10.00
CA TRP A 471 -10.13 -30.29 -9.15
C TRP A 471 -9.68 -28.85 -8.95
N GLU A 472 -9.19 -28.53 -7.75
CA GLU A 472 -8.73 -27.18 -7.38
C GLU A 472 -7.34 -27.19 -6.73
N ALA A 473 -6.50 -26.25 -7.13
CA ALA A 473 -5.19 -25.95 -6.53
C ALA A 473 -4.97 -24.44 -6.57
N SER A 474 -3.91 -23.93 -5.92
CA SER A 474 -3.56 -22.52 -6.07
C SER A 474 -2.08 -22.27 -5.82
N PHE A 475 -1.57 -21.17 -6.35
CA PHE A 475 -0.21 -20.71 -6.11
C PHE A 475 -0.14 -19.18 -5.96
N ARG A 476 0.99 -18.67 -5.47
CA ARG A 476 1.26 -17.23 -5.34
C ARG A 476 2.60 -16.90 -6.03
N PRO A 477 2.60 -16.23 -7.20
CA PRO A 477 3.84 -15.76 -7.80
C PRO A 477 4.44 -14.64 -6.94
N ARG A 478 5.77 -14.54 -6.89
CA ARG A 478 6.46 -13.54 -6.02
C ARG A 478 7.22 -12.47 -6.79
N ARG A 479 7.56 -12.74 -8.05
CA ARG A 479 8.39 -11.88 -8.90
C ARG A 479 7.51 -11.13 -9.90
N ILE A 480 7.92 -9.93 -10.28
CA ILE A 480 7.32 -9.20 -11.41
C ILE A 480 7.79 -9.84 -12.73
N GLY A 481 6.89 -9.96 -13.70
CA GLY A 481 7.18 -10.40 -15.06
C GLY A 481 6.49 -11.72 -15.44
N PRO A 482 6.89 -12.36 -16.55
CA PRO A 482 6.21 -13.54 -17.07
C PRO A 482 6.40 -14.78 -16.19
N HIS A 483 5.29 -15.45 -15.91
CA HIS A 483 5.18 -16.73 -15.22
C HIS A 483 4.32 -17.68 -16.05
N GLU A 484 4.36 -18.96 -15.70
CA GLU A 484 3.53 -19.96 -16.35
C GLU A 484 3.15 -21.11 -15.41
N PHE A 485 2.03 -21.78 -15.73
CA PHE A 485 1.60 -22.99 -15.04
C PHE A 485 1.11 -24.08 -16.01
N VAL A 486 1.12 -25.34 -15.54
CA VAL A 486 0.56 -26.51 -16.22
C VAL A 486 -0.23 -27.37 -15.24
N VAL A 487 -1.23 -28.09 -15.76
CA VAL A 487 -1.92 -29.17 -15.07
C VAL A 487 -1.19 -30.48 -15.37
N HIS A 488 -0.89 -31.24 -14.33
CA HIS A 488 -0.23 -32.53 -14.42
C HIS A 488 -1.06 -33.58 -13.66
N ALA A 489 -1.43 -34.69 -14.29
CA ALA A 489 -2.31 -35.71 -13.73
C ALA A 489 -1.89 -37.12 -14.13
N TRP A 490 -2.14 -38.11 -13.28
CA TRP A 490 -1.84 -39.52 -13.52
C TRP A 490 -2.78 -40.42 -12.72
N LEU A 491 -2.80 -41.72 -13.04
CA LEU A 491 -3.49 -42.73 -12.25
C LEU A 491 -2.73 -42.94 -10.93
N ASP A 492 -3.37 -42.70 -9.78
CA ASP A 492 -2.78 -42.99 -8.47
C ASP A 492 -3.04 -44.46 -8.13
N ALA A 493 -2.14 -45.33 -8.61
CA ALA A 493 -2.28 -46.77 -8.45
C ALA A 493 -2.27 -47.17 -6.97
N TRP A 494 -1.40 -46.55 -6.16
CA TRP A 494 -1.31 -46.87 -4.74
C TRP A 494 -2.55 -46.41 -3.97
N GLN A 495 -3.09 -45.23 -4.28
CA GLN A 495 -4.28 -44.76 -3.59
C GLN A 495 -5.54 -45.52 -4.02
N THR A 496 -5.61 -45.97 -5.28
CA THR A 496 -6.64 -46.92 -5.73
C THR A 496 -6.56 -48.21 -4.90
N PHE A 497 -5.36 -48.79 -4.77
CA PHE A 497 -5.13 -49.97 -3.94
C PHE A 497 -5.51 -49.74 -2.47
N ARG A 498 -5.09 -48.62 -1.85
CA ARG A 498 -5.42 -48.29 -0.46
C ARG A 498 -6.92 -48.19 -0.24
N HIS A 499 -7.65 -47.54 -1.15
CA HIS A 499 -9.10 -47.42 -1.06
C HIS A 499 -9.79 -48.80 -1.12
N ASP A 500 -9.40 -49.62 -2.09
CA ASP A 500 -9.96 -50.97 -2.23
C ASP A 500 -9.66 -51.84 -1.00
N LEU A 501 -8.42 -51.77 -0.48
CA LEU A 501 -8.01 -52.49 0.73
C LEU A 501 -8.84 -52.04 1.95
N GLU A 502 -9.05 -50.74 2.13
CA GLU A 502 -9.82 -50.18 3.24
C GLU A 502 -11.29 -50.62 3.18
N VAL A 503 -11.95 -50.47 2.03
CA VAL A 503 -13.36 -50.87 1.85
C VAL A 503 -13.54 -52.36 2.10
N LYS A 504 -12.66 -53.18 1.54
CA LYS A 504 -12.67 -54.64 1.75
C LYS A 504 -12.38 -55.01 3.21
N HIS A 505 -11.47 -54.31 3.88
CA HIS A 505 -11.18 -54.53 5.30
C HIS A 505 -12.40 -54.27 6.18
N GLN A 506 -13.10 -53.15 5.95
CA GLN A 506 -14.33 -52.80 6.66
C GLN A 506 -15.47 -53.80 6.39
N ALA A 507 -15.52 -54.38 5.19
CA ALA A 507 -16.48 -55.42 4.82
C ALA A 507 -16.16 -56.81 5.39
N GLY A 508 -14.98 -56.98 6.03
CA GLY A 508 -14.57 -58.24 6.64
C GLY A 508 -14.29 -59.36 5.62
N VAL A 509 -13.95 -59.01 4.38
CA VAL A 509 -13.59 -60.00 3.35
C VAL A 509 -12.16 -60.51 3.55
N ASP A 510 -11.82 -61.62 2.91
CA ASP A 510 -10.46 -62.16 2.91
C ASP A 510 -9.52 -61.25 2.11
N LEU A 511 -8.49 -60.70 2.76
CA LEU A 511 -7.56 -59.70 2.21
C LEU A 511 -6.20 -60.27 1.80
N ARG A 512 -6.07 -61.59 1.77
CA ARG A 512 -4.79 -62.26 1.51
C ARG A 512 -4.17 -61.86 0.17
N LEU A 513 -4.99 -61.74 -0.87
CA LEU A 513 -4.51 -61.43 -2.21
C LEU A 513 -4.15 -59.95 -2.33
N GLU A 514 -4.98 -59.07 -1.80
CA GLU A 514 -4.79 -57.62 -1.79
C GLU A 514 -3.49 -57.25 -1.06
N VAL A 515 -3.20 -57.88 0.08
CA VAL A 515 -1.93 -57.63 0.77
C VAL A 515 -0.73 -58.02 -0.11
N GLU A 516 -0.78 -59.14 -0.83
CA GLU A 516 0.32 -59.51 -1.73
C GLU A 516 0.46 -58.53 -2.91
N GLU A 517 -0.66 -58.03 -3.47
CA GLU A 517 -0.66 -56.96 -4.48
C GLU A 517 0.03 -55.69 -3.95
N GLY A 518 -0.33 -55.25 -2.74
CA GLY A 518 0.32 -54.11 -2.09
C GLY A 518 1.81 -54.32 -1.86
N LEU A 519 2.24 -55.53 -1.44
CA LEU A 519 3.65 -55.86 -1.26
C LEU A 519 4.42 -55.84 -2.59
N LEU A 520 3.81 -56.27 -3.70
CA LEU A 520 4.41 -56.17 -5.04
C LEU A 520 4.64 -54.71 -5.43
N MET A 521 3.65 -53.84 -5.19
CA MET A 521 3.79 -52.40 -5.45
C MET A 521 4.89 -51.76 -4.59
N LEU A 522 4.96 -52.11 -3.30
CA LEU A 522 6.03 -51.65 -2.40
C LEU A 522 7.43 -52.11 -2.85
N ARG A 523 7.56 -53.36 -3.30
CA ARG A 523 8.83 -53.87 -3.84
C ARG A 523 9.26 -53.11 -5.09
N ALA A 524 8.32 -52.80 -6.00
CA ALA A 524 8.58 -52.00 -7.18
C ALA A 524 9.00 -50.56 -6.84
N ALA A 525 8.28 -49.90 -5.92
CA ALA A 525 8.63 -48.57 -5.43
C ALA A 525 9.99 -48.56 -4.72
N LEU A 526 10.32 -49.59 -3.95
CA LEU A 526 11.62 -49.71 -3.29
C LEU A 526 12.77 -49.85 -4.30
N ALA A 527 12.56 -50.55 -5.41
CA ALA A 527 13.54 -50.61 -6.49
C ALA A 527 13.79 -49.23 -7.10
N ARG A 528 12.72 -48.46 -7.37
CA ARG A 528 12.82 -47.07 -7.84
C ARG A 528 13.53 -46.16 -6.83
N ALA A 529 13.16 -46.25 -5.55
CA ALA A 529 13.76 -45.47 -4.46
C ALA A 529 15.27 -45.71 -4.34
N ARG A 530 15.73 -46.96 -4.51
CA ARG A 530 17.16 -47.30 -4.49
C ARG A 530 17.90 -46.68 -5.68
N ASN A 531 17.32 -46.74 -6.88
CA ASN A 531 17.91 -46.15 -8.07
C ASN A 531 18.03 -44.62 -7.96
N ALA A 532 17.05 -43.97 -7.32
CA ALA A 532 17.02 -42.52 -7.11
C ALA A 532 17.73 -42.05 -5.83
N SER A 533 18.30 -42.95 -5.02
CA SER A 533 18.82 -42.65 -3.68
C SER A 533 17.82 -41.89 -2.79
N HIS A 534 16.54 -42.23 -2.90
CA HIS A 534 15.44 -41.53 -2.25
C HIS A 534 15.36 -41.87 -0.73
N PRO A 535 15.17 -40.88 0.18
CA PRO A 535 15.07 -41.12 1.62
C PRO A 535 13.98 -42.13 2.03
N GLY A 536 12.88 -42.17 1.26
CA GLY A 536 11.76 -43.09 1.47
C GLY A 536 12.11 -44.59 1.36
N ALA A 537 13.29 -44.95 0.83
CA ALA A 537 13.72 -46.35 0.72
C ALA A 537 13.79 -47.08 2.07
N MET A 538 14.07 -46.36 3.17
CA MET A 538 14.08 -46.95 4.52
C MET A 538 12.68 -47.33 4.98
N ARG A 539 11.72 -46.39 4.90
CA ARG A 539 10.31 -46.62 5.24
C ARG A 539 9.73 -47.81 4.48
N LEU A 540 9.96 -47.87 3.16
CA LEU A 540 9.48 -48.99 2.35
C LEU A 540 10.05 -50.35 2.81
N ARG A 541 11.32 -50.40 3.21
CA ARG A 541 11.94 -51.64 3.75
C ARG A 541 11.33 -52.02 5.10
N GLU A 542 11.16 -51.07 5.99
CA GLU A 542 10.57 -51.29 7.31
C GLU A 542 9.13 -51.81 7.20
N THR A 543 8.33 -51.23 6.31
CA THR A 543 6.98 -51.73 6.01
C THR A 543 7.04 -53.16 5.50
N LEU A 544 7.87 -53.46 4.49
CA LEU A 544 8.03 -54.82 3.95
C LEU A 544 8.48 -55.84 5.00
N GLN A 545 9.33 -55.46 5.95
CA GLN A 545 9.79 -56.34 7.04
C GLN A 545 8.66 -56.78 7.98
N ARG A 546 7.59 -55.98 8.13
CA ARG A 546 6.41 -56.35 8.94
C ARG A 546 5.66 -57.57 8.36
N PHE A 547 5.94 -57.96 7.11
CA PHE A 547 5.32 -59.08 6.41
C PHE A 547 6.27 -60.29 6.22
N ALA A 548 7.53 -60.19 6.62
CA ALA A 548 8.59 -61.16 6.30
C ALA A 548 8.51 -62.51 7.06
N LYS A 549 7.45 -62.79 7.82
CA LYS A 549 7.30 -64.04 8.61
C LYS A 549 6.39 -65.10 7.96
N ALA A 550 5.80 -64.85 6.80
CA ALA A 550 5.01 -65.85 6.08
C ALA A 550 5.94 -66.80 5.29
N THR A 551 5.78 -68.11 5.48
CA THR A 551 6.48 -69.17 4.76
C THR A 551 6.21 -69.09 3.26
N GLU A 552 7.23 -69.29 2.42
CA GLU A 552 7.09 -69.28 0.96
C GLU A 552 6.00 -70.27 0.50
N GLY A 553 4.93 -69.75 -0.13
CA GLY A 553 3.90 -70.53 -0.82
C GLY A 553 2.52 -70.59 -0.16
N GLU A 554 2.34 -70.12 1.08
CA GLU A 554 1.01 -70.04 1.72
C GLU A 554 0.61 -68.58 1.97
N LEU A 555 -0.51 -68.16 1.37
CA LEU A 555 -1.15 -66.89 1.69
C LEU A 555 -1.75 -66.98 3.11
N ALA A 556 -1.04 -66.40 4.09
CA ALA A 556 -1.51 -66.29 5.47
C ALA A 556 -2.43 -65.06 5.62
N ALA A 557 -3.48 -65.18 6.44
CA ALA A 557 -4.37 -64.06 6.72
C ALA A 557 -3.60 -62.90 7.38
N PRO A 558 -3.69 -61.66 6.84
CA PRO A 558 -2.96 -60.52 7.39
C PRO A 558 -3.51 -60.11 8.76
N THR A 559 -2.64 -59.60 9.64
CA THR A 559 -3.08 -59.04 10.92
C THR A 559 -3.61 -57.61 10.74
N PRO A 560 -4.46 -57.10 11.66
CA PRO A 560 -4.90 -55.70 11.63
C PRO A 560 -3.73 -54.71 11.56
N GLN A 561 -2.65 -54.93 12.33
CA GLN A 561 -1.48 -54.04 12.31
C GLN A 561 -0.73 -54.04 10.98
N GLN A 562 -0.79 -55.15 10.23
CA GLN A 562 -0.23 -55.23 8.89
C GLN A 562 -1.07 -54.42 7.90
N ILE A 563 -2.40 -54.50 8.01
CA ILE A 563 -3.32 -53.70 7.18
C ILE A 563 -3.14 -52.21 7.49
N ASP A 564 -3.11 -51.83 8.77
CA ASP A 564 -2.84 -50.45 9.20
C ASP A 564 -1.52 -49.92 8.64
N ALA A 565 -0.49 -50.77 8.54
CA ALA A 565 0.80 -50.38 7.97
C ALA A 565 0.74 -50.10 6.45
N LEU A 566 -0.15 -50.77 5.71
CA LEU A 566 -0.37 -50.49 4.28
C LEU A 566 -1.28 -49.27 4.06
N LEU A 567 -2.15 -48.97 5.03
CA LEU A 567 -3.03 -47.81 5.05
C LEU A 567 -2.40 -46.56 5.67
N ASP A 568 -1.13 -46.62 6.10
CA ASP A 568 -0.39 -45.50 6.68
C ASP A 568 -0.25 -44.31 5.70
N GLU A 569 -0.58 -43.10 6.16
CA GLU A 569 -0.56 -41.88 5.32
C GLU A 569 0.85 -41.48 4.88
N ASP A 570 1.83 -41.58 5.78
CA ASP A 570 3.22 -41.26 5.43
C ASP A 570 3.78 -42.24 4.38
N LEU A 571 3.41 -43.53 4.48
CA LEU A 571 3.73 -44.52 3.46
C LEU A 571 3.09 -44.15 2.12
N ALA A 572 1.83 -43.72 2.13
CA ALA A 572 1.15 -43.28 0.92
C ALA A 572 1.80 -42.04 0.29
N GLY A 573 2.23 -41.08 1.10
CA GLY A 573 3.03 -39.94 0.64
C GLY A 573 4.34 -40.40 -0.03
N THR A 574 5.05 -41.34 0.60
CA THR A 574 6.29 -41.93 0.05
C THR A 574 6.02 -42.67 -1.27
N MET A 575 4.92 -43.42 -1.35
CA MET A 575 4.54 -44.15 -2.56
C MET A 575 4.17 -43.21 -3.70
N ARG A 576 3.49 -42.09 -3.40
CA ARG A 576 3.15 -41.05 -4.38
C ARG A 576 4.40 -40.35 -4.94
N GLU A 577 5.40 -40.07 -4.11
CA GLU A 577 6.68 -39.51 -4.55
C GLU A 577 7.46 -40.45 -5.48
N LEU A 578 7.28 -41.76 -5.31
CA LEU A 578 7.96 -42.83 -6.04
C LEU A 578 7.08 -43.50 -7.12
N ASP A 579 5.94 -42.90 -7.44
CA ASP A 579 5.01 -43.38 -8.45
C ASP A 579 5.66 -43.37 -9.85
N ASP A 580 5.37 -44.37 -10.68
CA ASP A 580 5.76 -44.39 -12.10
C ASP A 580 4.78 -43.63 -13.00
N ARG A 581 3.71 -43.08 -12.40
CA ARG A 581 2.71 -42.20 -13.00
C ARG A 581 2.07 -42.78 -14.26
N PRO A 582 1.31 -43.88 -14.14
CA PRO A 582 0.62 -44.46 -15.29
C PRO A 582 -0.35 -43.47 -15.94
N PHE A 583 -0.40 -43.51 -17.27
CA PHE A 583 -1.24 -42.63 -18.10
C PHE A 583 -0.99 -41.12 -17.89
N GLU A 584 0.26 -40.75 -17.55
CA GLU A 584 0.68 -39.37 -17.28
C GLU A 584 0.13 -38.38 -18.34
N TYR A 585 -0.60 -37.40 -17.86
CA TYR A 585 -1.06 -36.22 -18.60
C TYR A 585 -0.26 -35.01 -18.14
N VAL A 586 0.32 -34.27 -19.08
CA VAL A 586 0.85 -32.92 -18.86
C VAL A 586 0.17 -32.01 -19.88
N SER A 587 -0.22 -30.79 -19.46
CA SER A 587 -0.76 -29.78 -20.38
C SER A 587 0.12 -29.65 -21.64
N PRO A 588 -0.44 -29.72 -22.86
CA PRO A 588 0.35 -29.65 -24.09
C PRO A 588 1.13 -28.36 -24.29
N ALA A 589 0.69 -27.28 -23.65
CA ALA A 589 1.39 -26.00 -23.59
C ALA A 589 1.14 -25.35 -22.21
N PRO A 590 2.10 -24.57 -21.71
CA PRO A 590 1.92 -23.79 -20.49
C PRO A 590 0.85 -22.70 -20.64
N TYR A 591 0.11 -22.45 -19.55
CA TYR A 591 -0.81 -21.33 -19.42
C TYR A 591 -0.03 -20.09 -18.95
N PRO A 592 0.00 -18.99 -19.73
CA PRO A 592 0.80 -17.82 -19.39
C PRO A 592 0.14 -16.96 -18.30
N VAL A 593 0.98 -16.35 -17.46
CA VAL A 593 0.60 -15.41 -16.40
C VAL A 593 1.52 -14.20 -16.47
N TRP A 594 0.95 -13.00 -16.46
CA TRP A 594 1.71 -11.76 -16.36
C TRP A 594 1.54 -11.15 -14.97
N VAL A 595 2.64 -10.99 -14.24
CA VAL A 595 2.65 -10.47 -12.87
C VAL A 595 3.20 -9.04 -12.89
N ASP A 596 2.33 -8.04 -12.68
CA ASP A 596 2.72 -6.64 -12.59
C ASP A 596 2.98 -6.23 -11.13
N ARG A 597 3.66 -5.10 -10.89
CA ARG A 597 3.68 -4.46 -9.56
C ARG A 597 2.26 -4.05 -9.09
N SER A 598 2.05 -3.92 -7.79
CA SER A 598 0.73 -3.66 -7.19
C SER A 598 0.05 -2.38 -7.70
N GLN A 599 0.81 -1.35 -8.07
CA GLN A 599 0.26 -0.10 -8.63
C GLN A 599 -0.44 -0.30 -9.99
N ALA A 600 -0.22 -1.44 -10.65
CA ALA A 600 -1.00 -1.83 -11.81
C ALA A 600 -2.48 -2.04 -11.49
N CYS A 601 -2.81 -2.41 -10.25
CA CYS A 601 -4.18 -2.64 -9.75
C CYS A 601 -4.69 -1.53 -8.82
N HIS A 602 -3.79 -0.86 -8.08
CA HIS A 602 -4.15 0.16 -7.10
C HIS A 602 -3.32 1.44 -7.24
N ALA A 603 -3.96 2.52 -7.69
CA ALA A 603 -3.35 3.84 -7.75
C ALA A 603 -4.42 4.92 -7.88
N SER A 604 -4.16 6.08 -7.30
CA SER A 604 -4.93 7.31 -7.50
C SER A 604 -4.14 8.29 -8.37
N TRP A 605 -4.69 8.67 -9.53
CA TRP A 605 -4.01 9.50 -10.53
C TRP A 605 -4.52 10.96 -10.51
N TYR A 606 -3.61 11.92 -10.55
CA TYR A 606 -3.92 13.35 -10.68
C TYR A 606 -3.27 13.90 -11.95
N GLU A 607 -4.08 14.33 -12.90
CA GLU A 607 -3.64 14.99 -14.13
C GLU A 607 -3.59 16.50 -13.94
N LEU A 608 -2.46 17.14 -14.27
CA LEU A 608 -2.34 18.60 -14.31
C LEU A 608 -1.49 19.07 -15.47
N PHE A 609 -1.65 20.33 -15.86
CA PHE A 609 -0.82 20.97 -16.88
C PHE A 609 0.29 21.79 -16.21
N PRO A 610 1.59 21.45 -16.39
CA PRO A 610 2.70 22.19 -15.78
C PRO A 610 2.67 23.69 -16.10
N ARG A 611 2.33 24.04 -17.34
CA ARG A 611 2.26 25.43 -17.83
C ARG A 611 1.26 26.32 -17.09
N SER A 612 0.30 25.75 -16.37
CA SER A 612 -0.70 26.52 -15.63
C SER A 612 -0.42 26.65 -14.14
N GLN A 613 0.70 26.10 -13.65
CA GLN A 613 0.99 26.06 -12.20
C GLN A 613 1.64 27.34 -11.66
N SER A 614 1.95 28.33 -12.52
CA SER A 614 2.48 29.61 -12.03
C SER A 614 1.46 30.30 -11.11
N MET A 615 1.97 30.87 -10.01
CA MET A 615 1.19 31.72 -9.11
C MET A 615 0.81 33.06 -9.74
N GLN A 616 1.50 33.50 -10.79
CA GLN A 616 1.21 34.76 -11.48
C GLN A 616 0.23 34.53 -12.64
N PRO A 617 -0.95 35.17 -12.63
CA PRO A 617 -1.92 35.05 -13.73
C PRO A 617 -1.30 35.40 -15.09
N GLY A 618 -1.55 34.56 -16.09
CA GLY A 618 -1.05 34.75 -17.46
C GLY A 618 0.43 34.41 -17.67
N GLN A 619 1.18 34.05 -16.62
CA GLN A 619 2.55 33.55 -16.75
C GLN A 619 2.54 32.03 -17.01
N HIS A 620 3.39 31.60 -17.94
CA HIS A 620 3.63 30.18 -18.19
C HIS A 620 4.40 29.57 -17.01
N GLY A 621 3.85 28.51 -16.43
CA GLY A 621 4.47 27.75 -15.34
C GLY A 621 5.64 26.89 -15.82
N THR A 622 6.47 26.49 -14.87
CA THR A 622 7.65 25.63 -15.01
C THR A 622 7.47 24.35 -14.20
N PHE A 623 8.41 23.42 -14.32
CA PHE A 623 8.40 22.25 -13.43
C PHE A 623 8.64 22.60 -11.95
N ASP A 624 9.34 23.69 -11.64
CA ASP A 624 9.54 24.11 -10.24
C ASP A 624 8.22 24.60 -9.61
N ASP A 625 7.31 25.18 -10.41
CA ASP A 625 5.95 25.51 -9.95
C ASP A 625 5.13 24.23 -9.65
N VAL A 626 5.32 23.17 -10.43
CA VAL A 626 4.72 21.85 -10.14
C VAL A 626 5.29 21.27 -8.86
N ILE A 627 6.61 21.37 -8.63
CA ILE A 627 7.27 20.91 -7.40
C ILE A 627 6.64 21.57 -6.18
N ALA A 628 6.39 22.90 -6.23
CA ALA A 628 5.72 23.62 -5.16
C ALA A 628 4.30 23.12 -4.87
N ARG A 629 3.63 22.52 -5.86
CA ARG A 629 2.27 21.95 -5.76
C ARG A 629 2.22 20.50 -5.27
N LEU A 630 3.33 19.75 -5.35
CA LEU A 630 3.39 18.33 -4.95
C LEU A 630 2.89 18.05 -3.52
N PRO A 631 3.22 18.87 -2.48
CA PRO A 631 2.73 18.62 -1.13
C PRO A 631 1.19 18.54 -1.04
N ASP A 632 0.49 19.45 -1.73
CA ASP A 632 -0.98 19.49 -1.74
C ASP A 632 -1.60 18.30 -2.47
N VAL A 633 -1.00 17.88 -3.59
CA VAL A 633 -1.45 16.72 -4.36
C VAL A 633 -1.23 15.43 -3.56
N ARG A 634 -0.09 15.34 -2.87
CA ARG A 634 0.22 14.22 -2.00
C ARG A 634 -0.73 14.17 -0.80
N GLU A 635 -1.05 15.32 -0.20
CA GLU A 635 -2.01 15.43 0.90
C GLU A 635 -3.41 14.92 0.50
N MET A 636 -3.88 15.24 -0.71
CA MET A 636 -5.12 14.67 -1.26
C MET A 636 -5.06 13.16 -1.49
N GLY A 637 -3.88 12.56 -1.37
CA GLY A 637 -3.72 11.12 -1.44
C GLY A 637 -3.61 10.56 -2.85
N PHE A 638 -2.99 11.31 -3.77
CA PHE A 638 -2.60 10.77 -5.06
C PHE A 638 -1.24 10.08 -5.01
N ASP A 639 -1.07 9.10 -5.90
CA ASP A 639 0.13 8.27 -6.03
C ASP A 639 0.82 8.51 -7.38
N VAL A 640 0.08 8.99 -8.37
CA VAL A 640 0.60 9.25 -9.73
C VAL A 640 0.26 10.67 -10.16
N LEU A 641 1.29 11.43 -10.53
CA LEU A 641 1.19 12.71 -11.22
C LEU A 641 1.24 12.45 -12.73
N TYR A 642 0.10 12.61 -13.41
CA TYR A 642 0.00 12.45 -14.86
C TYR A 642 0.15 13.81 -15.55
N LEU A 643 1.11 13.90 -16.48
CA LEU A 643 1.35 15.09 -17.27
C LEU A 643 0.92 14.87 -18.73
N PRO A 644 0.18 15.83 -19.33
CA PRO A 644 0.05 15.94 -20.78
C PRO A 644 1.44 16.02 -21.45
N PRO A 645 1.52 15.93 -22.79
CA PRO A 645 2.81 16.01 -23.47
C PRO A 645 3.64 17.24 -23.04
N ILE A 646 4.87 17.01 -22.60
CA ILE A 646 5.80 18.04 -22.09
C ILE A 646 6.78 18.52 -23.15
N HIS A 647 6.54 18.18 -24.41
CA HIS A 647 7.44 18.38 -25.54
C HIS A 647 7.23 19.75 -26.19
N PRO A 648 8.20 20.24 -26.99
CA PRO A 648 8.03 21.48 -27.75
C PRO A 648 6.77 21.47 -28.62
N ILE A 649 6.05 22.59 -28.67
CA ILE A 649 4.76 22.69 -29.38
C ILE A 649 4.92 23.39 -30.75
N GLY A 650 4.35 22.78 -31.79
CA GLY A 650 4.37 23.32 -33.16
C GLY A 650 3.76 24.72 -33.30
N GLN A 651 4.22 25.49 -34.29
CA GLN A 651 3.73 26.85 -34.56
C GLN A 651 2.78 26.88 -35.77
N ARG A 652 3.02 26.03 -36.77
CA ARG A 652 2.20 25.95 -37.97
C ARG A 652 0.85 25.31 -37.67
N ASN A 653 -0.22 25.97 -38.11
CA ASN A 653 -1.61 25.59 -37.83
C ASN A 653 -1.92 25.44 -36.33
N ARG A 654 -1.14 26.10 -35.46
CA ARG A 654 -1.37 26.08 -34.02
C ARG A 654 -2.80 26.53 -33.73
N LYS A 655 -3.48 25.77 -32.87
CA LYS A 655 -4.81 26.12 -32.38
C LYS A 655 -4.75 27.22 -31.34
N GLY A 656 -5.68 28.17 -31.42
CA GLY A 656 -5.88 29.22 -30.42
C GLY A 656 -6.85 28.81 -29.32
N ARG A 657 -7.13 29.73 -28.40
CA ARG A 657 -8.08 29.54 -27.28
C ARG A 657 -9.43 28.98 -27.75
N ASN A 658 -10.09 28.19 -26.90
CA ASN A 658 -11.35 27.51 -27.23
C ASN A 658 -11.33 26.72 -28.54
N ASN A 659 -10.21 26.06 -28.86
CA ASN A 659 -10.06 25.21 -30.06
C ASN A 659 -10.19 26.01 -31.38
N SER A 660 -9.87 27.31 -31.36
CA SER A 660 -9.86 28.16 -32.56
C SER A 660 -8.86 27.63 -33.60
N LEU A 661 -9.23 27.67 -34.89
CA LEU A 661 -8.34 27.29 -35.99
C LEU A 661 -7.20 28.29 -36.24
N ARG A 662 -7.25 29.47 -35.62
CA ARG A 662 -6.22 30.50 -35.71
C ARG A 662 -5.78 30.86 -34.31
N ALA A 663 -4.48 30.70 -34.04
CA ALA A 663 -3.82 31.18 -32.84
C ALA A 663 -3.47 32.67 -32.98
N GLU A 664 -3.74 33.43 -31.92
CA GLU A 664 -3.32 34.82 -31.77
C GLU A 664 -1.92 34.91 -31.13
N PRO A 665 -1.21 36.05 -31.22
CA PRO A 665 0.05 36.25 -30.51
C PRO A 665 -0.12 36.00 -28.99
N GLY A 666 0.67 35.07 -28.45
CA GLY A 666 0.61 34.66 -27.04
C GLY A 666 -0.19 33.37 -26.77
N ASP A 667 -0.92 32.84 -27.76
CA ASP A 667 -1.58 31.55 -27.60
C ASP A 667 -0.56 30.40 -27.50
N VAL A 668 -0.71 29.62 -26.43
CA VAL A 668 0.21 28.52 -26.08
C VAL A 668 -0.01 27.25 -26.90
N GLY A 669 -1.17 27.12 -27.56
CA GLY A 669 -1.48 25.96 -28.40
C GLY A 669 -1.75 24.67 -27.62
N SER A 670 -1.98 23.59 -28.36
CA SER A 670 -2.21 22.26 -27.82
C SER A 670 -0.90 21.54 -27.50
N PRO A 671 -0.68 21.00 -26.29
CA PRO A 671 0.49 20.18 -25.98
C PRO A 671 0.60 18.93 -26.88
N TYR A 672 -0.53 18.43 -27.37
CA TYR A 672 -0.60 17.28 -28.27
C TYR A 672 -0.09 17.57 -29.69
N ALA A 673 0.17 18.84 -30.04
CA ALA A 673 0.82 19.25 -31.28
C ALA A 673 2.35 19.17 -31.15
N ILE A 674 2.84 17.97 -30.86
CA ILE A 674 4.24 17.68 -30.50
C ILE A 674 5.17 17.96 -31.67
N GLY A 675 6.21 18.75 -31.43
CA GLY A 675 7.32 18.98 -32.32
C GLY A 675 7.47 20.44 -32.75
N SER A 676 8.68 20.95 -32.63
CA SER A 676 9.09 22.23 -33.20
C SER A 676 10.54 22.13 -33.70
N ALA A 677 11.15 23.26 -34.09
CA ALA A 677 12.59 23.29 -34.37
C ALA A 677 13.45 22.91 -33.15
N GLU A 678 12.90 23.01 -31.93
CA GLU A 678 13.61 22.78 -30.66
C GLU A 678 13.63 21.30 -30.25
N GLY A 679 12.81 20.44 -30.87
CA GLY A 679 12.82 19.00 -30.60
C GLY A 679 11.51 18.28 -30.87
N GLY A 680 11.47 16.99 -30.54
CA GLY A 680 10.33 16.09 -30.71
C GLY A 680 9.96 15.35 -29.41
N HIS A 681 9.56 14.09 -29.52
CA HIS A 681 9.12 13.24 -28.40
C HIS A 681 10.20 12.92 -27.34
N ASP A 682 11.47 13.20 -27.61
CA ASP A 682 12.63 13.03 -26.72
C ASP A 682 13.17 14.38 -26.20
N ALA A 683 12.45 15.47 -26.44
CA ALA A 683 12.78 16.81 -25.97
C ALA A 683 11.72 17.34 -24.99
N VAL A 684 12.10 18.33 -24.20
CA VAL A 684 11.23 19.06 -23.27
C VAL A 684 11.01 20.48 -23.79
N GLU A 685 9.78 20.98 -23.69
CA GLU A 685 9.43 22.38 -23.97
C GLU A 685 10.32 23.34 -23.16
N PRO A 686 11.13 24.20 -23.81
CA PRO A 686 12.07 25.08 -23.12
C PRO A 686 11.42 25.94 -22.04
N MET A 687 10.19 26.42 -22.24
CA MET A 687 9.47 27.22 -21.25
C MET A 687 9.13 26.47 -19.96
N LEU A 688 9.19 25.13 -19.94
CA LEU A 688 9.01 24.32 -18.73
C LEU A 688 10.29 24.18 -17.89
N GLY A 689 11.45 24.59 -18.42
CA GLY A 689 12.76 24.47 -17.75
C GLY A 689 13.65 23.34 -18.28
N GLY A 690 13.30 22.75 -19.44
CA GLY A 690 14.11 21.72 -20.09
C GLY A 690 14.22 20.39 -19.32
N LEU A 691 15.13 19.52 -19.76
CA LEU A 691 15.32 18.19 -19.17
C LEU A 691 15.74 18.24 -17.70
N ASP A 692 16.60 19.19 -17.33
CA ASP A 692 17.05 19.34 -15.93
C ASP A 692 15.88 19.71 -14.99
N GLY A 693 14.98 20.58 -15.45
CA GLY A 693 13.75 20.90 -14.71
C GLY A 693 12.85 19.67 -14.54
N PHE A 694 12.73 18.85 -15.59
CA PHE A 694 11.96 17.62 -15.53
C PHE A 694 12.55 16.61 -14.54
N LEU A 695 13.87 16.42 -14.54
CA LEU A 695 14.55 15.52 -13.62
C LEU A 695 14.38 15.96 -12.16
N ARG A 696 14.45 17.25 -11.86
CA ARG A 696 14.11 17.78 -10.53
C ARG A 696 12.68 17.42 -10.12
N LEU A 697 11.71 17.53 -11.03
CA LEU A 697 10.33 17.14 -10.75
C LEU A 697 10.20 15.64 -10.47
N VAL A 698 10.85 14.79 -11.26
CA VAL A 698 10.84 13.33 -11.05
C VAL A 698 11.41 12.97 -9.68
N ASP A 699 12.53 13.58 -9.28
CA ASP A 699 13.14 13.34 -7.97
C ASP A 699 12.28 13.88 -6.82
N ALA A 700 11.68 15.06 -6.97
CA ALA A 700 10.77 15.63 -5.99
C ALA A 700 9.50 14.78 -5.82
N ALA A 701 8.90 14.32 -6.93
CA ALA A 701 7.74 13.43 -6.89
C ALA A 701 8.08 12.13 -6.16
N ARG A 702 9.25 11.52 -6.45
CA ARG A 702 9.73 10.32 -5.76
C ARG A 702 9.92 10.56 -4.26
N ALA A 703 10.48 11.71 -3.86
CA ALA A 703 10.64 12.09 -2.45
C ALA A 703 9.28 12.20 -1.71
N HIS A 704 8.22 12.59 -2.42
CA HIS A 704 6.84 12.59 -1.91
C HIS A 704 6.12 11.24 -2.02
N GLY A 705 6.80 10.18 -2.50
CA GLY A 705 6.19 8.86 -2.71
C GLY A 705 5.19 8.84 -3.87
N MET A 706 5.39 9.69 -4.86
CA MET A 706 4.59 9.77 -6.09
C MET A 706 5.41 9.38 -7.32
N GLU A 707 4.73 8.85 -8.32
CA GLU A 707 5.29 8.56 -9.63
C GLU A 707 4.86 9.59 -10.66
N VAL A 708 5.72 9.89 -11.63
CA VAL A 708 5.35 10.68 -12.82
C VAL A 708 4.88 9.72 -13.92
N ALA A 709 3.69 9.98 -14.46
CA ALA A 709 3.20 9.37 -15.69
C ALA A 709 3.25 10.38 -16.84
N LEU A 710 3.81 9.99 -17.98
CA LEU A 710 3.86 10.83 -19.17
C LEU A 710 2.84 10.39 -20.21
N ASP A 711 2.22 11.36 -20.87
CA ASP A 711 1.48 11.11 -22.10
C ASP A 711 2.42 10.64 -23.22
N PHE A 712 2.02 9.59 -23.92
CA PHE A 712 2.69 9.10 -25.11
C PHE A 712 1.74 9.14 -26.33
N ALA A 713 1.75 10.29 -27.01
CA ALA A 713 0.99 10.51 -28.22
C ALA A 713 1.82 10.33 -29.49
N ILE A 714 1.52 9.25 -30.25
CA ILE A 714 2.16 8.98 -31.55
C ILE A 714 1.50 9.81 -32.63
N GLN A 715 1.95 11.06 -32.75
CA GLN A 715 1.58 12.05 -33.75
C GLN A 715 2.61 13.18 -33.74
N CYS A 716 2.60 14.00 -34.79
CA CYS A 716 3.56 15.09 -34.96
C CYS A 716 2.83 16.37 -35.38
N SER A 717 3.30 17.53 -34.94
CA SER A 717 2.98 18.81 -35.58
C SER A 717 3.60 18.87 -36.98
N PRO A 718 3.15 19.79 -37.86
CA PRO A 718 3.81 20.03 -39.15
C PRO A 718 5.26 20.52 -39.06
N ASP A 719 5.71 20.95 -37.88
CA ASP A 719 7.06 21.47 -37.64
C ASP A 719 7.98 20.43 -36.95
N HIS A 720 7.48 19.22 -36.67
CA HIS A 720 8.25 18.18 -35.99
C HIS A 720 9.47 17.73 -36.81
N PRO A 721 10.67 17.54 -36.20
CA PRO A 721 11.90 17.21 -36.94
C PRO A 721 11.81 15.94 -37.81
N TRP A 722 11.01 14.96 -37.41
CA TRP A 722 10.77 13.74 -38.20
C TRP A 722 10.16 14.00 -39.57
N LEU A 723 9.41 15.09 -39.78
CA LEU A 723 8.84 15.41 -41.09
C LEU A 723 9.94 15.70 -42.13
N ALA A 724 11.03 16.32 -41.70
CA ALA A 724 12.19 16.59 -42.54
C ALA A 724 13.15 15.40 -42.62
N ARG A 725 13.38 14.70 -41.48
CA ARG A 725 14.37 13.62 -41.37
C ARG A 725 13.88 12.25 -41.86
N HIS A 726 12.58 12.00 -41.78
CA HIS A 726 11.93 10.72 -42.04
C HIS A 726 10.63 10.90 -42.85
N THR A 727 10.75 11.48 -44.04
CA THR A 727 9.60 11.74 -44.93
C THR A 727 8.79 10.48 -45.24
N ASP A 728 9.43 9.30 -45.21
CA ASP A 728 8.82 8.00 -45.45
C ASP A 728 7.94 7.49 -44.30
N TRP A 729 7.97 8.13 -43.13
CA TRP A 729 7.10 7.81 -42.00
C TRP A 729 5.72 8.45 -42.11
N PHE A 730 5.43 9.23 -43.14
CA PHE A 730 4.17 9.97 -43.28
C PHE A 730 3.50 9.69 -44.62
N SER A 731 2.17 9.82 -44.64
CA SER A 731 1.36 9.68 -45.86
C SER A 731 1.18 11.03 -46.54
N TRP A 732 1.84 11.21 -47.68
CA TRP A 732 1.75 12.41 -48.50
C TRP A 732 0.66 12.27 -49.56
N ARG A 733 -0.11 13.34 -49.77
CA ARG A 733 -1.07 13.44 -50.87
C ARG A 733 -0.33 13.67 -52.20
N PRO A 734 -0.97 13.42 -53.36
CA PRO A 734 -0.33 13.61 -54.66
C PRO A 734 0.17 15.04 -54.93
N ASP A 735 -0.43 16.04 -54.27
CA ASP A 735 -0.04 17.45 -54.34
C ASP A 735 1.11 17.81 -53.38
N GLY A 736 1.66 16.84 -52.66
CA GLY A 736 2.72 17.05 -51.66
C GLY A 736 2.23 17.57 -50.31
N SER A 737 0.91 17.73 -50.11
CA SER A 737 0.36 18.11 -48.80
C SER A 737 0.16 16.90 -47.88
N LEU A 738 0.10 17.14 -46.57
CA LEU A 738 -0.18 16.09 -45.57
C LEU A 738 -1.67 16.06 -45.22
N ARG A 739 -2.19 14.87 -44.98
CA ARG A 739 -3.51 14.72 -44.36
C ARG A 739 -3.37 14.93 -42.85
N TYR A 740 -4.02 15.97 -42.33
CA TYR A 740 -4.12 16.20 -40.89
C TYR A 740 -4.89 15.07 -40.19
N ALA A 741 -4.66 14.87 -38.90
CA ALA A 741 -5.30 13.79 -38.15
C ALA A 741 -6.79 14.06 -37.89
N GLU A 742 -7.59 13.00 -37.87
CA GLU A 742 -9.04 13.05 -37.61
C GLU A 742 -9.42 11.88 -36.69
N ASN A 743 -10.30 12.14 -35.71
CA ASN A 743 -11.04 11.12 -35.00
C ASN A 743 -12.53 11.50 -35.07
N PRO A 744 -13.24 11.13 -36.16
CA PRO A 744 -14.54 11.70 -36.49
C PRO A 744 -15.52 11.68 -35.31
N PRO A 745 -16.20 12.82 -35.02
CA PRO A 745 -16.23 14.06 -35.79
C PRO A 745 -15.08 15.05 -35.52
N LYS A 746 -14.16 14.76 -34.59
CA LYS A 746 -13.04 15.66 -34.21
C LYS A 746 -12.01 15.77 -35.34
N LYS A 747 -11.58 17.00 -35.64
CA LYS A 747 -10.52 17.33 -36.61
C LYS A 747 -9.34 18.01 -35.90
N TYR A 748 -8.13 17.61 -36.27
CA TYR A 748 -6.90 18.10 -35.66
C TYR A 748 -5.94 18.62 -36.73
N GLN A 749 -6.18 19.86 -37.18
CA GLN A 749 -5.43 20.53 -38.25
C GLN A 749 -3.97 20.87 -37.86
N ASP A 750 -3.69 20.86 -36.57
CA ASP A 750 -2.41 21.13 -35.91
C ASP A 750 -1.50 19.89 -35.84
N ILE A 751 -1.97 18.70 -36.24
CA ILE A 751 -1.21 17.45 -36.19
C ILE A 751 -1.37 16.56 -37.42
N VAL A 752 -0.37 15.73 -37.66
CA VAL A 752 -0.29 14.69 -38.67
C VAL A 752 0.06 13.34 -38.04
N ASN A 753 -0.49 12.26 -38.59
CA ASN A 753 -0.23 10.90 -38.12
C ASN A 753 0.93 10.25 -38.89
N VAL A 754 1.71 9.42 -38.18
CA VAL A 754 2.67 8.52 -38.83
C VAL A 754 1.95 7.39 -39.58
N ALA A 755 2.57 6.91 -40.65
CA ALA A 755 2.06 5.87 -41.53
C ALA A 755 2.69 4.51 -41.20
N PHE A 756 1.99 3.70 -40.39
CA PHE A 756 2.45 2.34 -40.06
C PHE A 756 2.41 1.37 -41.26
N TYR A 757 1.53 1.62 -42.23
CA TYR A 757 1.31 0.79 -43.41
C TYR A 757 1.25 1.64 -44.69
N GLY A 758 2.40 2.13 -45.18
CA GLY A 758 2.49 2.87 -46.45
C GLY A 758 2.41 2.00 -47.71
N ALA A 759 2.08 2.63 -48.85
CA ALA A 759 1.80 1.99 -50.14
C ALA A 759 3.01 1.36 -50.87
N ALA A 760 4.25 1.72 -50.51
CA ALA A 760 5.46 1.07 -51.05
C ALA A 760 6.66 1.22 -50.09
N ALA A 761 6.92 0.22 -49.24
CA ALA A 761 8.25 0.00 -48.65
C ALA A 761 8.35 -1.36 -47.92
N ARG A 762 9.45 -2.08 -48.19
CA ARG A 762 9.83 -3.40 -47.66
C ARG A 762 9.78 -3.46 -46.11
N ARG A 763 9.49 -4.64 -45.55
CA ARG A 763 9.43 -4.97 -44.11
C ARG A 763 10.54 -4.32 -43.26
N ALA A 764 11.75 -4.17 -43.80
CA ALA A 764 12.91 -3.57 -43.12
C ALA A 764 12.72 -2.08 -42.71
N ARG A 765 11.96 -1.26 -43.46
CA ARG A 765 11.74 0.17 -43.12
C ARG A 765 10.66 0.38 -42.04
N LYS A 766 9.75 -0.56 -41.84
CA LYS A 766 8.72 -0.46 -40.78
C LYS A 766 9.32 -0.62 -39.38
N LEU A 767 10.41 -1.38 -39.28
CA LEU A 767 11.09 -1.64 -38.02
C LEU A 767 11.82 -0.39 -37.48
N THR A 768 12.19 0.57 -38.33
CA THR A 768 12.88 1.79 -37.88
C THR A 768 11.95 2.75 -37.14
N LEU A 769 10.71 2.95 -37.63
CA LEU A 769 9.69 3.72 -36.90
C LEU A 769 9.36 3.03 -35.57
N TRP A 770 9.15 1.72 -35.58
CA TRP A 770 8.82 0.96 -34.37
C TRP A 770 9.93 1.07 -33.32
N ARG A 771 11.20 0.91 -33.74
CA ARG A 771 12.36 1.11 -32.87
C ARG A 771 12.48 2.53 -32.36
N ALA A 772 12.31 3.55 -33.20
CA ALA A 772 12.36 4.95 -32.75
C ALA A 772 11.32 5.24 -31.66
N LEU A 773 10.09 4.75 -31.83
CA LEU A 773 9.02 4.90 -30.83
C LEU A 773 9.32 4.13 -29.54
N ARG A 774 9.88 2.92 -29.63
CA ARG A 774 10.36 2.17 -28.46
C ARG A 774 11.49 2.92 -27.76
N ASP A 775 12.43 3.47 -28.51
CA ASP A 775 13.62 4.15 -27.98
C ASP A 775 13.23 5.46 -27.27
N VAL A 776 12.17 6.16 -27.73
CA VAL A 776 11.55 7.27 -26.98
C VAL A 776 11.03 6.81 -25.62
N VAL A 777 10.30 5.69 -25.56
CA VAL A 777 9.81 5.15 -24.29
C VAL A 777 10.98 4.79 -23.37
N LEU A 778 11.98 4.07 -23.89
CA LEU A 778 13.17 3.67 -23.12
C LEU A 778 13.99 4.88 -22.67
N PHE A 779 14.06 5.95 -23.46
CA PHE A 779 14.68 7.21 -23.06
C PHE A 779 14.02 7.77 -21.79
N TRP A 780 12.70 7.90 -21.75
CA TRP A 780 11.99 8.39 -20.57
C TRP A 780 12.09 7.42 -19.38
N VAL A 781 12.13 6.10 -19.64
CA VAL A 781 12.41 5.10 -18.61
C VAL A 781 13.80 5.30 -17.99
N GLN A 782 14.82 5.61 -18.78
CA GLN A 782 16.15 5.92 -18.24
C GLN A 782 16.14 7.19 -17.36
N HIS A 783 15.23 8.12 -17.61
CA HIS A 783 15.02 9.35 -16.83
C HIS A 783 13.99 9.21 -15.69
N GLY A 784 13.70 7.97 -15.27
CA GLY A 784 12.91 7.69 -14.06
C GLY A 784 11.41 7.60 -14.25
N VAL A 785 10.88 7.76 -15.47
CA VAL A 785 9.46 7.53 -15.77
C VAL A 785 9.18 6.02 -15.81
N ARG A 786 8.12 5.57 -15.12
CA ARG A 786 7.71 4.15 -15.10
C ARG A 786 6.29 3.91 -15.58
N THR A 787 5.60 4.97 -15.97
CA THR A 787 4.19 4.93 -16.29
C THR A 787 3.92 5.79 -17.52
N PHE A 788 3.22 5.24 -18.51
CA PHE A 788 2.86 5.94 -19.74
C PHE A 788 1.36 5.87 -19.97
N ARG A 789 0.72 7.03 -20.08
CA ARG A 789 -0.65 7.14 -20.59
C ARG A 789 -0.55 7.23 -22.11
N VAL A 790 -0.98 6.20 -22.81
CA VAL A 790 -0.86 6.11 -24.26
C VAL A 790 -2.11 6.68 -24.92
N ASP A 791 -1.93 7.73 -25.73
CA ASP A 791 -3.01 8.43 -26.42
C ASP A 791 -3.58 7.63 -27.60
N ASN A 792 -4.89 7.44 -27.60
CA ASN A 792 -5.65 6.83 -28.69
C ASN A 792 -4.99 5.57 -29.31
N PRO A 793 -4.58 4.55 -28.54
CA PRO A 793 -3.81 3.42 -29.05
C PRO A 793 -4.60 2.58 -30.06
N HIS A 794 -5.94 2.63 -29.99
CA HIS A 794 -6.85 1.98 -30.93
C HIS A 794 -6.76 2.50 -32.38
N THR A 795 -6.10 3.65 -32.60
CA THR A 795 -5.84 4.20 -33.95
C THR A 795 -4.52 3.72 -34.54
N LYS A 796 -3.71 2.99 -33.75
CA LYS A 796 -2.40 2.44 -34.14
C LYS A 796 -2.49 0.90 -34.19
N PRO A 797 -1.59 0.20 -34.91
CA PRO A 797 -1.77 -1.23 -35.14
C PRO A 797 -1.54 -2.10 -33.90
N LEU A 798 -2.38 -3.11 -33.70
CA LEU A 798 -2.23 -4.08 -32.59
C LEU A 798 -0.87 -4.78 -32.56
N PRO A 799 -0.30 -5.27 -33.70
CA PRO A 799 1.01 -5.93 -33.66
C PRO A 799 2.16 -5.00 -33.24
N PHE A 800 2.03 -3.70 -33.50
CA PHE A 800 3.02 -2.71 -33.05
C PHE A 800 3.01 -2.60 -31.53
N TRP A 801 1.83 -2.44 -30.92
CA TRP A 801 1.71 -2.35 -29.47
C TRP A 801 2.18 -3.61 -28.77
N GLN A 802 1.76 -4.78 -29.26
CA GLN A 802 2.19 -6.06 -28.71
C GLN A 802 3.72 -6.19 -28.73
N TRP A 803 4.37 -5.77 -29.82
CA TRP A 803 5.82 -5.78 -29.94
C TRP A 803 6.50 -4.75 -29.03
N LEU A 804 6.04 -3.50 -29.04
CA LEU A 804 6.65 -2.41 -28.27
C LEU A 804 6.60 -2.70 -26.77
N ILE A 805 5.44 -3.14 -26.27
CA ILE A 805 5.24 -3.45 -24.86
C ILE A 805 6.14 -4.61 -24.46
N ALA A 806 6.18 -5.70 -25.25
CA ALA A 806 7.06 -6.83 -24.97
C ALA A 806 8.54 -6.45 -24.94
N GLU A 807 9.01 -5.58 -25.85
CA GLU A 807 10.40 -5.12 -25.89
C GLU A 807 10.78 -4.23 -24.69
N VAL A 808 9.87 -3.37 -24.25
CA VAL A 808 10.07 -2.54 -23.05
C VAL A 808 10.06 -3.42 -21.82
N HIS A 809 9.09 -4.32 -21.69
CA HIS A 809 8.96 -5.21 -20.54
C HIS A 809 10.07 -6.25 -20.41
N ALA A 810 10.69 -6.68 -21.52
CA ALA A 810 11.88 -7.53 -21.44
C ALA A 810 13.06 -6.84 -20.72
N GLN A 811 13.11 -5.50 -20.71
CA GLN A 811 14.15 -4.72 -20.03
C GLN A 811 13.67 -4.15 -18.69
N HIS A 812 12.41 -3.71 -18.65
CA HIS A 812 11.76 -3.01 -17.54
C HIS A 812 10.32 -3.53 -17.37
N PRO A 813 10.13 -4.74 -16.83
CA PRO A 813 8.81 -5.37 -16.69
C PRO A 813 7.90 -4.66 -15.67
N ASP A 814 8.45 -3.69 -14.91
CA ASP A 814 7.73 -2.82 -13.98
C ASP A 814 7.01 -1.63 -14.65
N VAL A 815 7.24 -1.39 -15.95
CA VAL A 815 6.62 -0.27 -16.67
C VAL A 815 5.11 -0.49 -16.89
N ILE A 816 4.31 0.52 -16.54
CA ILE A 816 2.85 0.50 -16.72
C ILE A 816 2.45 1.25 -17.99
N PHE A 817 1.62 0.62 -18.81
CA PHE A 817 0.96 1.28 -19.95
C PHE A 817 -0.55 1.39 -19.71
N LEU A 818 -1.07 2.62 -19.68
CA LEU A 818 -2.49 2.94 -19.62
C LEU A 818 -3.01 3.21 -21.04
N SER A 819 -3.97 2.40 -21.50
CA SER A 819 -4.61 2.59 -22.80
C SER A 819 -5.75 3.61 -22.72
N GLU A 820 -5.60 4.79 -23.32
CA GLU A 820 -6.72 5.71 -23.55
C GLU A 820 -7.51 5.33 -24.81
N ALA A 821 -8.37 4.32 -24.68
CA ALA A 821 -9.14 3.80 -25.81
C ALA A 821 -10.65 3.91 -25.57
N PHE A 822 -11.22 5.08 -25.85
CA PHE A 822 -12.68 5.25 -25.92
C PHE A 822 -13.20 4.77 -27.29
N THR A 823 -13.29 3.46 -27.46
CA THR A 823 -13.70 2.79 -28.71
C THR A 823 -14.69 1.67 -28.42
N ARG A 824 -14.96 0.73 -29.34
CA ARG A 824 -15.85 -0.42 -29.09
C ARG A 824 -15.22 -1.44 -28.13
N PRO A 825 -16.01 -2.20 -27.32
CA PRO A 825 -15.48 -3.05 -26.25
C PRO A 825 -14.45 -4.09 -26.73
N LYS A 826 -14.71 -4.76 -27.86
CA LYS A 826 -13.80 -5.77 -28.42
C LYS A 826 -12.38 -5.24 -28.68
N MET A 827 -12.26 -3.98 -29.10
CA MET A 827 -10.94 -3.37 -29.34
C MET A 827 -10.26 -3.02 -28.01
N MET A 828 -11.01 -2.49 -27.03
CA MET A 828 -10.49 -2.20 -25.68
C MET A 828 -9.95 -3.48 -25.02
N TYR A 829 -10.73 -4.56 -25.02
CA TYR A 829 -10.31 -5.84 -24.49
C TYR A 829 -9.14 -6.44 -25.25
N ARG A 830 -9.07 -6.28 -26.57
CA ARG A 830 -7.92 -6.75 -27.35
C ARG A 830 -6.64 -6.00 -26.98
N LEU A 831 -6.69 -4.68 -26.75
CA LEU A 831 -5.54 -3.89 -26.30
C LEU A 831 -5.03 -4.38 -24.93
N ALA A 832 -5.94 -4.62 -23.99
CA ALA A 832 -5.58 -5.16 -22.68
C ALA A 832 -4.93 -6.55 -22.78
N LYS A 833 -5.46 -7.46 -23.63
CA LYS A 833 -4.92 -8.80 -23.85
C LYS A 833 -3.49 -8.80 -24.43
N ILE A 834 -3.19 -7.86 -25.33
CA ILE A 834 -1.88 -7.82 -26.01
C ILE A 834 -0.76 -7.13 -25.20
N GLY A 835 -1.06 -6.61 -24.00
CA GLY A 835 -0.04 -6.14 -23.07
C GLY A 835 -0.35 -4.84 -22.31
N PHE A 836 -1.38 -4.07 -22.67
CA PHE A 836 -1.69 -2.84 -21.94
C PHE A 836 -2.06 -3.14 -20.49
N THR A 837 -1.31 -2.60 -19.54
CA THR A 837 -1.45 -2.87 -18.10
C THR A 837 -2.80 -2.42 -17.56
N GLN A 838 -3.26 -1.23 -17.98
CA GLN A 838 -4.48 -0.57 -17.53
C GLN A 838 -5.28 -0.04 -18.73
N SER A 839 -6.57 0.25 -18.52
CA SER A 839 -7.44 0.75 -19.58
C SER A 839 -8.41 1.81 -19.06
N TYR A 840 -8.51 2.94 -19.78
CA TYR A 840 -9.67 3.83 -19.65
C TYR A 840 -10.96 3.07 -19.95
N THR A 841 -12.08 3.62 -19.51
CA THR A 841 -13.36 2.91 -19.39
C THR A 841 -14.52 3.76 -19.89
N TYR A 842 -15.72 3.19 -19.91
CA TYR A 842 -16.94 3.94 -20.19
C TYR A 842 -17.54 4.61 -18.96
N PHE A 843 -16.82 4.64 -17.83
CA PHE A 843 -17.33 5.09 -16.54
C PHE A 843 -18.05 6.44 -16.62
N THR A 844 -17.48 7.43 -17.31
CA THR A 844 -18.05 8.78 -17.48
C THR A 844 -19.42 8.81 -18.17
N TRP A 845 -19.76 7.77 -18.95
CA TRP A 845 -21.05 7.61 -19.63
C TRP A 845 -21.92 6.51 -19.02
N ARG A 846 -21.68 6.15 -17.75
CA ARG A 846 -22.56 5.30 -16.95
C ARG A 846 -23.01 6.14 -15.76
N ASN A 847 -24.29 6.50 -15.70
CA ASN A 847 -24.82 7.43 -14.71
C ASN A 847 -26.00 6.83 -13.95
N ASP A 848 -26.88 6.11 -14.65
CA ASP A 848 -28.03 5.48 -14.00
C ASP A 848 -27.63 4.17 -13.31
N LYS A 849 -28.42 3.75 -12.32
CA LYS A 849 -28.12 2.58 -11.49
C LYS A 849 -27.89 1.32 -12.32
N ALA A 850 -28.80 0.99 -13.24
CA ALA A 850 -28.69 -0.21 -14.08
C ALA A 850 -27.44 -0.19 -14.98
N GLU A 851 -27.06 1.00 -15.48
CA GLU A 851 -25.85 1.16 -16.28
C GLU A 851 -24.58 0.91 -15.45
N LEU A 852 -24.55 1.44 -14.23
CA LEU A 852 -23.44 1.28 -13.30
C LEU A 852 -23.33 -0.16 -12.79
N GLU A 853 -24.43 -0.79 -12.38
CA GLU A 853 -24.48 -2.18 -11.92
C GLU A 853 -23.96 -3.12 -13.02
N SER A 854 -24.54 -3.04 -14.22
CA SER A 854 -24.12 -3.87 -15.35
C SER A 854 -22.63 -3.67 -15.69
N TYR A 855 -22.14 -2.44 -15.69
CA TYR A 855 -20.74 -2.18 -16.05
C TYR A 855 -19.76 -2.59 -14.95
N LEU A 856 -20.10 -2.37 -13.69
CA LEU A 856 -19.29 -2.81 -12.55
C LEU A 856 -19.21 -4.34 -12.51
N GLU A 857 -20.30 -5.05 -12.73
CA GLU A 857 -20.31 -6.52 -12.83
C GLU A 857 -19.45 -7.01 -14.01
N GLU A 858 -19.62 -6.42 -15.19
CA GLU A 858 -18.86 -6.79 -16.40
C GLU A 858 -17.35 -6.72 -16.15
N VAL A 859 -16.85 -5.60 -15.60
CA VAL A 859 -15.41 -5.41 -15.43
C VAL A 859 -14.84 -6.15 -14.22
N SER A 860 -15.68 -6.53 -13.24
CA SER A 860 -15.26 -7.17 -11.98
C SER A 860 -15.32 -8.69 -12.00
N THR A 861 -15.87 -9.29 -13.06
CA THR A 861 -16.05 -10.73 -13.20
C THR A 861 -15.21 -11.32 -14.35
N PRO A 862 -14.70 -12.56 -14.23
CA PRO A 862 -14.11 -13.27 -15.36
C PRO A 862 -15.12 -13.45 -16.51
N PRO A 863 -14.67 -13.38 -17.78
CA PRO A 863 -13.27 -13.35 -18.20
C PRO A 863 -12.63 -11.95 -18.20
N ALA A 864 -13.39 -10.85 -18.15
CA ALA A 864 -12.84 -9.51 -18.29
C ALA A 864 -11.85 -9.17 -17.17
N ALA A 865 -12.20 -9.48 -15.92
CA ALA A 865 -11.35 -9.22 -14.75
C ALA A 865 -9.96 -9.90 -14.83
N ASP A 866 -9.82 -10.99 -15.60
CA ASP A 866 -8.57 -11.74 -15.74
C ASP A 866 -7.50 -11.04 -16.57
N PHE A 867 -7.87 -10.02 -17.36
CA PHE A 867 -6.91 -9.31 -18.20
C PHE A 867 -7.17 -7.80 -18.33
N PHE A 868 -8.35 -7.30 -17.98
CA PHE A 868 -8.75 -5.91 -18.11
C PHE A 868 -8.77 -5.23 -16.75
N ARG A 869 -7.91 -4.22 -16.55
CA ARG A 869 -7.88 -3.41 -15.32
C ARG A 869 -8.54 -2.06 -15.58
N PRO A 870 -9.78 -1.83 -15.08
CA PRO A 870 -10.57 -0.63 -15.38
C PRO A 870 -10.04 0.58 -14.61
N HIS A 871 -9.65 1.64 -15.33
CA HIS A 871 -9.24 2.92 -14.75
C HIS A 871 -10.39 3.93 -14.82
N PHE A 872 -10.92 4.31 -13.67
CA PHE A 872 -12.08 5.20 -13.54
C PHE A 872 -11.64 6.66 -13.38
N PHE A 873 -11.31 7.31 -14.50
CA PHE A 873 -11.18 8.76 -14.52
C PHE A 873 -12.57 9.42 -14.41
N VAL A 874 -12.73 10.35 -13.48
CA VAL A 874 -14.01 11.07 -13.25
C VAL A 874 -14.25 12.18 -14.27
N ASN A 875 -13.17 12.74 -14.80
CA ASN A 875 -13.12 13.72 -15.88
C ASN A 875 -11.77 13.59 -16.60
N THR A 876 -11.66 14.18 -17.79
CA THR A 876 -10.38 14.37 -18.51
C THR A 876 -10.41 15.74 -19.20
N PRO A 877 -9.29 16.27 -19.71
CA PRO A 877 -9.30 17.53 -20.46
C PRO A 877 -10.22 17.52 -21.70
N ASP A 878 -10.60 16.33 -22.18
CA ASP A 878 -11.51 16.10 -23.30
C ASP A 878 -12.94 15.76 -22.91
N ILE A 879 -13.17 15.42 -21.63
CA ILE A 879 -14.43 14.90 -21.11
C ILE A 879 -14.77 15.65 -19.82
N ASN A 880 -15.59 16.69 -19.96
CA ASN A 880 -16.44 17.30 -18.95
C ASN A 880 -17.84 16.62 -19.05
N PRO A 881 -18.09 15.52 -18.31
CA PRO A 881 -19.30 14.71 -18.48
C PRO A 881 -20.57 15.54 -18.30
N TYR A 882 -21.59 15.31 -19.13
CA TYR A 882 -22.87 16.03 -19.04
C TYR A 882 -23.50 16.02 -17.65
N PHE A 883 -23.35 14.93 -16.91
CA PHE A 883 -23.82 14.84 -15.52
C PHE A 883 -23.23 15.95 -14.64
N LEU A 884 -21.92 16.21 -14.75
CA LEU A 884 -21.24 17.21 -13.91
C LEU A 884 -21.59 18.65 -14.29
N GLN A 885 -21.98 18.90 -15.54
CA GLN A 885 -22.31 20.23 -16.06
C GLN A 885 -23.51 20.87 -15.32
N SER A 886 -24.42 20.07 -14.79
CA SER A 886 -25.67 20.54 -14.16
C SER A 886 -25.89 20.07 -12.72
N SER A 887 -25.06 19.15 -12.19
CA SER A 887 -25.26 18.55 -10.87
C SER A 887 -24.77 19.38 -9.68
N GLY A 888 -23.98 20.43 -9.93
CA GLY A 888 -23.27 21.18 -8.87
C GLY A 888 -22.31 20.28 -8.06
N ARG A 889 -21.85 20.80 -6.91
CA ARG A 889 -20.93 20.11 -5.98
C ARG A 889 -21.36 18.68 -5.62
N PRO A 890 -22.64 18.38 -5.33
CA PRO A 890 -23.08 17.01 -5.03
C PRO A 890 -22.73 15.99 -6.12
N GLY A 891 -22.86 16.35 -7.41
CA GLY A 891 -22.51 15.40 -8.47
C GLY A 891 -21.02 15.08 -8.54
N PHE A 892 -20.13 16.04 -8.24
CA PHE A 892 -18.70 15.77 -8.15
C PHE A 892 -18.38 14.79 -7.00
N LEU A 893 -19.04 14.94 -5.85
CA LEU A 893 -18.93 14.00 -4.73
C LEU A 893 -19.41 12.59 -5.11
N ILE A 894 -20.55 12.49 -5.81
CA ILE A 894 -21.10 11.21 -6.30
C ILE A 894 -20.10 10.51 -7.23
N ARG A 895 -19.57 11.24 -8.22
CA ARG A 895 -18.62 10.68 -9.20
C ARG A 895 -17.29 10.27 -8.55
N ALA A 896 -16.80 11.07 -7.60
CA ALA A 896 -15.60 10.73 -6.83
C ALA A 896 -15.81 9.42 -6.05
N ALA A 897 -16.92 9.28 -5.31
CA ALA A 897 -17.21 8.07 -4.55
C ALA A 897 -17.38 6.82 -5.44
N LEU A 898 -18.13 6.94 -6.54
CA LEU A 898 -18.31 5.83 -7.49
C LEU A 898 -16.97 5.35 -8.07
N ALA A 899 -16.10 6.29 -8.46
CA ALA A 899 -14.79 5.95 -9.02
C ALA A 899 -13.86 5.33 -7.96
N ALA A 900 -13.76 6.00 -6.81
CA ALA A 900 -12.86 5.64 -5.72
C ALA A 900 -13.24 4.31 -5.04
N LEU A 901 -14.53 3.95 -4.99
CA LEU A 901 -14.99 2.73 -4.32
C LEU A 901 -15.24 1.57 -5.30
N GLY A 902 -15.51 1.87 -6.57
CA GLY A 902 -15.82 0.86 -7.60
C GLY A 902 -14.61 0.21 -8.25
N SER A 903 -13.47 0.91 -8.35
CA SER A 903 -12.24 0.37 -8.95
C SER A 903 -11.01 0.63 -8.10
N GLY A 904 -10.04 -0.30 -8.10
CA GLY A 904 -8.71 -0.08 -7.55
C GLY A 904 -7.93 1.06 -8.24
N LEU A 905 -8.31 1.43 -9.47
CA LEU A 905 -7.70 2.50 -10.25
C LEU A 905 -8.71 3.61 -10.51
N TRP A 906 -8.39 4.82 -10.06
CA TRP A 906 -9.19 6.01 -10.39
C TRP A 906 -8.29 7.22 -10.59
N GLY A 907 -8.83 8.23 -11.25
CA GLY A 907 -8.09 9.48 -11.46
C GLY A 907 -8.99 10.67 -11.71
N MET A 908 -8.40 11.85 -11.67
CA MET A 908 -9.06 13.09 -12.03
C MET A 908 -8.10 14.04 -12.72
N TYR A 909 -8.67 14.96 -13.50
CA TYR A 909 -7.99 16.11 -14.07
C TYR A 909 -8.26 17.36 -13.23
N SER A 910 -7.17 18.11 -12.97
CA SER A 910 -7.14 19.31 -12.13
C SER A 910 -8.24 20.30 -12.49
N GLY A 911 -8.95 20.78 -11.46
CA GLY A 911 -10.18 21.56 -11.60
C GLY A 911 -11.41 20.79 -11.16
N PHE A 912 -11.36 19.45 -11.16
CA PHE A 912 -12.41 18.60 -10.59
C PHE A 912 -12.64 18.89 -9.10
N GLU A 913 -11.56 19.08 -8.34
CA GLU A 913 -11.65 19.39 -6.91
C GLU A 913 -12.31 20.74 -6.62
N LEU A 914 -12.32 21.65 -7.61
CA LEU A 914 -13.00 22.95 -7.56
C LEU A 914 -14.41 22.90 -8.13
N CYS A 915 -14.89 21.71 -8.53
CA CYS A 915 -16.17 21.50 -9.19
C CYS A 915 -16.32 22.31 -10.50
N GLU A 916 -15.24 22.48 -11.27
CA GLU A 916 -15.29 23.13 -12.57
C GLU A 916 -16.19 22.35 -13.54
N SER A 917 -17.28 22.96 -13.99
CA SER A 917 -18.30 22.29 -14.81
C SER A 917 -18.69 23.06 -16.08
N ALA A 918 -18.17 24.29 -16.27
CA ALA A 918 -18.48 25.13 -17.42
C ALA A 918 -18.05 24.44 -18.73
N ALA A 919 -19.01 24.27 -19.65
CA ALA A 919 -18.82 23.56 -20.90
C ALA A 919 -19.00 24.48 -22.12
N LEU A 920 -18.37 24.12 -23.23
CA LEU A 920 -18.81 24.60 -24.53
C LEU A 920 -20.24 24.08 -24.77
N PRO A 921 -21.21 24.95 -25.12
CA PRO A 921 -22.61 24.55 -25.22
C PRO A 921 -22.84 23.30 -26.09
N GLY A 922 -23.52 22.30 -25.54
CA GLY A 922 -23.84 21.05 -26.23
C GLY A 922 -22.66 20.11 -26.49
N LYS A 923 -21.54 20.30 -25.77
CA LYS A 923 -20.35 19.46 -25.86
C LYS A 923 -19.90 19.00 -24.47
N GLU A 924 -19.11 17.94 -24.45
CA GLU A 924 -18.35 17.51 -23.27
C GLU A 924 -16.98 18.21 -23.18
N GLU A 925 -16.72 19.25 -23.97
CA GLU A 925 -15.48 20.04 -23.86
C GLU A 925 -15.65 21.14 -22.81
N TYR A 926 -14.64 21.35 -21.98
CA TYR A 926 -14.58 22.50 -21.06
C TYR A 926 -14.61 23.83 -21.83
N LEU A 927 -15.34 24.81 -21.30
CA LEU A 927 -15.21 26.20 -21.71
C LEU A 927 -13.84 26.72 -21.27
N ASP A 928 -13.17 27.48 -22.14
CA ASP A 928 -11.83 28.03 -21.91
C ASP A 928 -10.82 26.92 -21.52
N SER A 929 -10.86 25.84 -22.30
CA SER A 929 -10.12 24.61 -22.04
C SER A 929 -8.61 24.86 -21.92
N GLU A 930 -8.04 24.39 -20.81
CA GLU A 930 -6.60 24.42 -20.49
C GLU A 930 -5.72 23.75 -21.55
N LYS A 931 -6.29 22.94 -22.44
CA LYS A 931 -5.60 22.43 -23.63
C LYS A 931 -5.12 23.53 -24.58
N TYR A 932 -5.77 24.68 -24.60
CA TYR A 932 -5.48 25.76 -25.56
C TYR A 932 -5.07 27.08 -24.90
N GLU A 933 -5.14 27.16 -23.57
CA GLU A 933 -4.80 28.36 -22.80
C GLU A 933 -4.21 28.02 -21.43
N LEU A 934 -3.62 29.02 -20.77
CA LEU A 934 -3.15 28.90 -19.39
C LEU A 934 -4.32 29.06 -18.41
N ARG A 935 -4.38 28.21 -17.39
CA ARG A 935 -5.51 28.15 -16.43
C ARG A 935 -5.02 28.15 -14.98
N GLN A 936 -4.62 29.33 -14.49
CA GLN A 936 -4.29 29.50 -13.06
C GLN A 936 -5.55 29.37 -12.19
N ARG A 937 -5.43 28.73 -11.02
CA ARG A 937 -6.56 28.43 -10.12
C ARG A 937 -6.23 28.80 -8.68
N ASP A 938 -7.25 29.24 -7.94
CA ASP A 938 -7.21 29.24 -6.48
C ASP A 938 -7.64 27.86 -5.96
N TRP A 939 -6.65 27.05 -5.60
CA TRP A 939 -6.85 25.67 -5.15
C TRP A 939 -7.57 25.53 -3.81
N PHE A 940 -7.70 26.62 -3.06
CA PHE A 940 -8.35 26.65 -1.75
C PHE A 940 -9.66 27.45 -1.78
N ALA A 941 -10.16 27.78 -2.97
CA ALA A 941 -11.42 28.47 -3.14
C ALA A 941 -12.55 27.77 -2.36
N PRO A 942 -13.44 28.53 -1.68
CA PRO A 942 -14.57 27.96 -0.95
C PRO A 942 -15.46 27.07 -1.84
N GLY A 943 -15.95 25.97 -1.28
CA GLY A 943 -16.80 25.01 -1.99
C GLY A 943 -16.07 23.87 -2.70
N ASN A 944 -14.73 23.83 -2.64
CA ASN A 944 -13.94 22.69 -3.12
C ASN A 944 -14.27 21.38 -2.37
N ILE A 945 -13.81 20.26 -2.92
CA ILE A 945 -14.04 18.90 -2.39
C ILE A 945 -12.73 18.18 -2.04
N ARG A 946 -11.66 18.93 -1.75
CA ARG A 946 -10.34 18.35 -1.45
C ARG A 946 -10.35 17.45 -0.23
N ALA A 947 -11.11 17.83 0.81
CA ALA A 947 -11.22 17.04 2.04
C ALA A 947 -11.88 15.68 1.78
N GLU A 948 -12.92 15.63 0.96
CA GLU A 948 -13.62 14.40 0.60
C GLU A 948 -12.75 13.49 -0.28
N ILE A 949 -12.02 14.06 -1.24
CA ILE A 949 -11.04 13.33 -2.06
C ILE A 949 -9.95 12.72 -1.16
N THR A 950 -9.43 13.52 -0.23
CA THR A 950 -8.44 13.07 0.75
C THR A 950 -8.97 11.88 1.55
N ARG A 951 -10.20 11.98 2.07
CA ARG A 951 -10.81 10.90 2.86
C ARG A 951 -11.05 9.64 2.04
N LEU A 952 -11.55 9.75 0.81
CA LEU A 952 -11.74 8.61 -0.08
C LEU A 952 -10.41 7.89 -0.38
N ASN A 953 -9.33 8.64 -0.65
CA ASN A 953 -8.01 8.05 -0.88
C ASN A 953 -7.43 7.40 0.37
N GLN A 954 -7.65 7.97 1.56
CA GLN A 954 -7.28 7.33 2.83
C GLN A 954 -8.02 6.00 3.01
N ILE A 955 -9.35 5.99 2.82
CA ILE A 955 -10.17 4.79 2.92
C ILE A 955 -9.68 3.70 1.96
N ARG A 956 -9.36 4.04 0.70
CA ARG A 956 -8.84 3.07 -0.27
C ARG A 956 -7.50 2.46 0.15
N ARG A 957 -6.60 3.27 0.70
CA ARG A 957 -5.26 2.81 1.12
C ARG A 957 -5.30 1.86 2.32
N THR A 958 -6.24 2.07 3.23
CA THR A 958 -6.36 1.26 4.45
C THR A 958 -7.30 0.05 4.31
N ASN A 959 -7.91 -0.13 3.14
CA ASN A 959 -8.86 -1.23 2.89
C ASN A 959 -8.52 -1.99 1.60
N PRO A 960 -7.77 -3.11 1.69
CA PRO A 960 -7.37 -3.93 0.54
C PRO A 960 -8.50 -4.36 -0.40
N ALA A 961 -9.74 -4.48 0.08
CA ALA A 961 -10.91 -4.76 -0.76
C ALA A 961 -11.16 -3.69 -1.83
N LEU A 962 -10.72 -2.46 -1.61
CA LEU A 962 -10.83 -1.33 -2.55
C LEU A 962 -9.58 -1.16 -3.44
N GLN A 963 -8.58 -2.02 -3.29
CA GLN A 963 -7.32 -1.98 -4.06
C GLN A 963 -7.36 -2.86 -5.31
N SER A 964 -8.53 -3.39 -5.64
CA SER A 964 -8.81 -4.15 -6.85
C SER A 964 -10.18 -3.77 -7.39
N HIS A 965 -10.45 -4.05 -8.66
CA HIS A 965 -11.80 -3.99 -9.23
C HIS A 965 -12.61 -5.26 -8.91
N ARG A 966 -11.96 -6.38 -8.54
CA ARG A 966 -12.59 -7.66 -8.18
C ARG A 966 -13.30 -7.63 -6.82
N GLY A 967 -13.99 -8.73 -6.47
CA GLY A 967 -14.62 -8.91 -5.16
C GLY A 967 -15.89 -8.09 -4.95
N LEU A 968 -16.53 -7.67 -6.04
CA LEU A 968 -17.79 -6.93 -6.04
C LEU A 968 -18.97 -7.87 -5.73
N THR A 969 -19.92 -7.41 -4.92
CA THR A 969 -21.25 -8.01 -4.78
C THR A 969 -22.29 -6.91 -4.68
N LEU A 970 -23.24 -6.85 -5.61
CA LEU A 970 -24.30 -5.85 -5.56
C LEU A 970 -25.26 -6.13 -4.40
N VAL A 971 -25.76 -5.08 -3.77
CA VAL A 971 -26.70 -5.16 -2.64
C VAL A 971 -27.95 -4.35 -2.97
N HIS A 972 -29.11 -4.91 -2.68
CA HIS A 972 -30.37 -4.23 -2.92
C HIS A 972 -30.56 -3.07 -1.93
N SER A 973 -30.86 -1.89 -2.45
CA SER A 973 -31.05 -0.65 -1.67
C SER A 973 -32.51 -0.23 -1.49
N GLY A 974 -33.45 -0.90 -2.15
CA GLY A 974 -34.87 -0.51 -2.17
C GLY A 974 -35.17 0.82 -2.85
N ASN A 975 -34.18 1.44 -3.50
CA ASN A 975 -34.31 2.72 -4.20
C ASN A 975 -33.48 2.70 -5.50
N ASP A 976 -34.12 3.04 -6.63
CA ASP A 976 -33.48 3.07 -7.96
C ASP A 976 -32.50 4.24 -8.13
N ARG A 977 -32.54 5.22 -7.24
CA ARG A 977 -31.58 6.34 -7.16
C ARG A 977 -30.45 6.08 -6.17
N VAL A 978 -30.35 4.89 -5.58
CA VAL A 978 -29.25 4.54 -4.66
C VAL A 978 -28.60 3.25 -5.12
N LEU A 979 -27.31 3.33 -5.45
CA LEU A 979 -26.46 2.18 -5.72
C LEU A 979 -25.86 1.70 -4.40
N ALA A 980 -25.95 0.40 -4.10
CA ALA A 980 -25.28 -0.21 -2.96
C ALA A 980 -24.52 -1.46 -3.39
N PHE A 981 -23.29 -1.62 -2.90
CA PHE A 981 -22.46 -2.77 -3.21
C PHE A 981 -21.44 -3.04 -2.11
N CYS A 982 -21.04 -4.30 -2.03
CA CYS A 982 -19.95 -4.78 -1.20
C CYS A 982 -18.68 -4.99 -2.04
N LYS A 983 -17.53 -4.78 -1.41
CA LYS A 983 -16.20 -5.11 -1.89
C LYS A 983 -15.51 -5.94 -0.82
N SER A 984 -14.93 -7.08 -1.20
CA SER A 984 -14.23 -7.95 -0.25
C SER A 984 -12.92 -8.50 -0.81
N THR A 985 -11.96 -8.72 0.09
CA THR A 985 -10.80 -9.56 -0.22
C THR A 985 -11.26 -11.01 -0.41
N PRO A 986 -10.55 -11.85 -1.19
CA PRO A 986 -10.90 -13.26 -1.37
C PRO A 986 -11.11 -14.02 -0.05
N GLY A 987 -10.24 -13.78 0.94
CA GLY A 987 -10.34 -14.33 2.29
C GLY A 987 -11.38 -13.66 3.20
N ARG A 988 -12.09 -12.63 2.72
CA ARG A 988 -13.07 -11.82 3.46
C ARG A 988 -12.55 -11.10 4.72
N GLY A 989 -11.23 -11.07 4.97
CA GLY A 989 -10.64 -10.33 6.09
C GLY A 989 -10.67 -8.80 5.95
N ASN A 990 -11.06 -8.27 4.79
CA ASN A 990 -11.47 -6.88 4.63
C ASN A 990 -12.74 -6.81 3.80
N PHE A 991 -13.79 -6.21 4.35
CA PHE A 991 -15.11 -6.16 3.76
C PHE A 991 -15.69 -4.75 3.85
N ILE A 992 -15.99 -4.13 2.72
CA ILE A 992 -16.53 -2.78 2.60
C ILE A 992 -17.94 -2.83 2.02
N LEU A 993 -18.88 -2.12 2.64
CA LEU A 993 -20.20 -1.83 2.10
C LEU A 993 -20.28 -0.34 1.77
N ALA A 994 -20.63 -0.01 0.53
CA ALA A 994 -20.85 1.36 0.08
C ALA A 994 -22.31 1.56 -0.32
N ALA A 995 -22.88 2.72 0.01
CA ALA A 995 -24.18 3.18 -0.44
C ALA A 995 -24.05 4.60 -1.00
N ILE A 996 -24.48 4.82 -2.24
CA ILE A 996 -24.24 6.06 -2.99
C ILE A 996 -25.54 6.50 -3.66
N SER A 997 -26.00 7.71 -3.36
CA SER A 997 -27.06 8.40 -4.08
C SER A 997 -26.57 8.76 -5.47
N LEU A 998 -27.41 8.54 -6.47
CA LEU A 998 -27.21 8.95 -7.85
C LEU A 998 -27.99 10.25 -8.17
N ASP A 999 -28.74 10.76 -7.20
CA ASP A 999 -29.47 12.02 -7.29
C ASP A 999 -28.66 13.15 -6.62
N PRO A 1000 -28.16 14.14 -7.37
CA PRO A 1000 -27.39 15.25 -6.83
C PRO A 1000 -28.27 16.38 -6.28
N PHE A 1001 -29.59 16.30 -6.40
CA PHE A 1001 -30.51 17.40 -6.09
C PHE A 1001 -31.39 17.13 -4.87
N GLN A 1002 -31.81 15.88 -4.68
CA GLN A 1002 -32.75 15.51 -3.62
C GLN A 1002 -32.16 14.53 -2.63
N GLN A 1003 -32.63 14.61 -1.39
CA GLN A 1003 -32.37 13.60 -0.37
C GLN A 1003 -32.99 12.27 -0.80
N GLN A 1004 -32.24 11.18 -0.63
CA GLN A 1004 -32.67 9.83 -0.97
C GLN A 1004 -32.71 8.95 0.28
N ALA A 1005 -33.84 8.30 0.52
CA ALA A 1005 -33.95 7.25 1.52
C ALA A 1005 -33.62 5.88 0.89
N ALA A 1006 -32.88 5.03 1.60
CA ALA A 1006 -32.59 3.67 1.16
C ALA A 1006 -32.79 2.69 2.30
N ARG A 1007 -33.12 1.45 1.92
CA ARG A 1007 -33.27 0.29 2.80
C ARG A 1007 -32.30 -0.77 2.31
N ILE A 1008 -31.16 -0.88 2.98
CA ILE A 1008 -30.09 -1.80 2.62
C ILE A 1008 -30.23 -3.07 3.43
N GLU A 1009 -30.14 -4.20 2.75
CA GLU A 1009 -30.05 -5.50 3.41
C GLU A 1009 -28.64 -5.68 3.98
N ALA A 1010 -28.54 -5.88 5.30
CA ALA A 1010 -27.28 -6.13 5.98
C ALA A 1010 -26.73 -7.50 5.53
N PRO A 1011 -25.48 -7.58 5.02
CA PRO A 1011 -25.00 -8.73 4.26
C PRO A 1011 -24.57 -9.94 5.12
N PHE A 1012 -25.41 -10.40 6.05
CA PHE A 1012 -25.09 -11.53 6.94
C PHE A 1012 -24.73 -12.82 6.18
N TRP A 1013 -25.43 -13.10 5.08
CA TRP A 1013 -25.16 -14.26 4.22
C TRP A 1013 -23.75 -14.24 3.60
N LEU A 1014 -23.14 -13.06 3.44
CA LEU A 1014 -21.75 -12.93 2.98
C LEU A 1014 -20.72 -13.21 4.09
N PHE A 1015 -21.16 -13.42 5.33
CA PHE A 1015 -20.35 -13.91 6.44
C PHE A 1015 -20.73 -15.34 6.86
N GLY A 1016 -21.71 -15.98 6.19
CA GLY A 1016 -22.20 -17.31 6.56
C GLY A 1016 -23.12 -17.30 7.80
N GLU A 1017 -23.54 -16.11 8.25
CA GLU A 1017 -24.43 -15.92 9.39
C GLU A 1017 -25.91 -15.94 8.95
N ALA A 1018 -26.80 -16.30 9.87
CA ALA A 1018 -28.23 -16.14 9.68
C ALA A 1018 -28.64 -14.65 9.72
N ASP A 1019 -29.79 -14.30 9.12
CA ASP A 1019 -30.28 -12.90 8.98
C ASP A 1019 -30.54 -12.16 10.31
N THR A 1020 -30.45 -12.86 11.45
CA THR A 1020 -30.55 -12.33 12.82
C THR A 1020 -29.20 -12.22 13.53
N GLY A 1021 -28.09 -12.49 12.83
CA GLY A 1021 -26.73 -12.41 13.35
C GLY A 1021 -26.32 -11.00 13.78
N ARG A 1022 -25.12 -10.89 14.34
CA ARG A 1022 -24.51 -9.62 14.75
C ARG A 1022 -23.32 -9.31 13.86
N LEU A 1023 -23.35 -8.13 13.24
CA LEU A 1023 -22.19 -7.52 12.59
C LEU A 1023 -21.76 -6.28 13.40
N ILE A 1024 -20.51 -5.89 13.29
CA ILE A 1024 -19.99 -4.59 13.68
C ILE A 1024 -19.72 -3.81 12.39
N ALA A 1025 -20.41 -2.68 12.25
CA ALA A 1025 -20.26 -1.77 11.13
C ALA A 1025 -19.51 -0.53 11.60
N GLU A 1026 -18.35 -0.30 11.02
CA GLU A 1026 -17.57 0.91 11.24
C GLU A 1026 -17.81 1.88 10.09
N ASP A 1027 -18.47 3.00 10.37
CA ASP A 1027 -18.65 4.08 9.41
C ASP A 1027 -17.31 4.78 9.18
N LEU A 1028 -16.75 4.59 8.00
CA LEU A 1028 -15.43 5.11 7.64
C LEU A 1028 -15.44 6.61 7.36
N LEU A 1029 -16.60 7.26 7.26
CA LEU A 1029 -16.68 8.72 7.12
C LEU A 1029 -16.87 9.41 8.47
N ALA A 1030 -17.66 8.80 9.36
CA ALA A 1030 -17.92 9.33 10.69
C ALA A 1030 -16.98 8.77 11.78
N GLU A 1031 -16.11 7.82 11.43
CA GLU A 1031 -15.13 7.16 12.31
C GLU A 1031 -15.78 6.59 13.58
N ARG A 1032 -16.95 5.96 13.42
CA ARG A 1032 -17.72 5.36 14.52
C ARG A 1032 -18.11 3.92 14.21
N SER A 1033 -18.07 3.07 15.22
CA SER A 1033 -18.52 1.68 15.12
C SER A 1033 -19.87 1.50 15.81
N GLU A 1034 -20.76 0.74 15.18
CA GLU A 1034 -22.05 0.37 15.75
C GLU A 1034 -22.35 -1.13 15.50
N PRO A 1035 -22.95 -1.83 16.48
CA PRO A 1035 -23.44 -3.18 16.24
C PRO A 1035 -24.70 -3.13 15.36
N TRP A 1036 -24.70 -3.93 14.31
CA TRP A 1036 -25.84 -4.17 13.42
C TRP A 1036 -26.52 -5.48 13.83
N GLN A 1037 -27.79 -5.39 14.23
CA GLN A 1037 -28.69 -6.51 14.49
C GLN A 1037 -29.93 -6.46 13.58
N GLY A 1038 -30.33 -7.60 13.02
CA GLY A 1038 -31.47 -7.71 12.09
C GLY A 1038 -31.17 -7.26 10.66
N GLN A 1039 -32.01 -7.70 9.73
CA GLN A 1039 -31.71 -7.73 8.29
C GLN A 1039 -31.69 -6.37 7.58
N ILE A 1040 -32.43 -5.36 8.03
CA ILE A 1040 -32.62 -4.11 7.27
C ILE A 1040 -31.95 -2.92 7.97
N ARG A 1041 -31.25 -2.12 7.17
CA ARG A 1041 -30.71 -0.81 7.56
C ARG A 1041 -31.38 0.28 6.77
N GLU A 1042 -32.02 1.20 7.49
CA GLU A 1042 -32.58 2.40 6.90
C GLU A 1042 -31.57 3.53 7.00
N LEU A 1043 -31.32 4.20 5.89
CA LEU A 1043 -30.42 5.34 5.83
C LEU A 1043 -31.00 6.43 4.95
N THR A 1044 -30.52 7.63 5.20
CA THR A 1044 -30.80 8.82 4.40
C THR A 1044 -29.50 9.38 3.87
N LEU A 1045 -29.46 9.64 2.57
CA LEU A 1045 -28.33 10.27 1.87
C LEU A 1045 -28.76 11.67 1.43
N HIS A 1046 -28.01 12.68 1.86
CA HIS A 1046 -28.24 14.07 1.49
C HIS A 1046 -27.33 14.48 0.33
N PRO A 1047 -27.71 15.44 -0.53
CA PRO A 1047 -26.82 15.94 -1.59
C PRO A 1047 -25.43 16.39 -1.11
N ASP A 1048 -25.33 16.97 0.09
CA ASP A 1048 -24.06 17.41 0.68
C ASP A 1048 -23.20 16.25 1.23
N GLN A 1049 -23.82 15.08 1.44
CA GLN A 1049 -23.15 13.84 1.84
C GLN A 1049 -23.81 12.64 1.11
N PRO A 1050 -23.57 12.50 -0.21
CA PRO A 1050 -24.38 11.63 -1.05
C PRO A 1050 -23.97 10.15 -0.94
N TYR A 1051 -23.01 9.81 -0.09
CA TYR A 1051 -22.56 8.44 0.11
C TYR A 1051 -22.22 8.13 1.56
N ARG A 1052 -22.30 6.84 1.90
CA ARG A 1052 -21.83 6.27 3.17
C ARG A 1052 -21.04 5.01 2.89
N VAL A 1053 -20.02 4.79 3.70
CA VAL A 1053 -19.08 3.67 3.53
C VAL A 1053 -18.86 3.05 4.89
N TRP A 1054 -19.08 1.74 4.97
CA TRP A 1054 -18.84 0.96 6.17
C TRP A 1054 -17.79 -0.10 5.91
N ARG A 1055 -16.93 -0.33 6.90
CA ARG A 1055 -16.21 -1.58 7.04
C ARG A 1055 -17.04 -2.51 7.92
N LEU A 1056 -17.31 -3.72 7.45
CA LEU A 1056 -18.12 -4.72 8.15
C LEU A 1056 -17.24 -5.85 8.70
N SER A 1057 -17.62 -6.37 9.87
CA SER A 1057 -16.99 -7.51 10.54
C SER A 1057 -17.99 -8.22 11.46
N LEU A 1058 -17.73 -9.46 11.84
CA LEU A 1058 -18.38 -10.27 12.87
C LEU A 1058 -17.87 -9.90 14.26
N HIS A 1059 -16.56 -9.81 14.45
CA HIS A 1059 -15.96 -9.79 15.80
C HIS A 1059 -15.53 -8.42 16.32
N GLY A 1060 -15.68 -7.36 15.52
CA GLY A 1060 -15.54 -5.99 15.97
C GLY A 1060 -14.20 -5.37 15.73
#